data_AF-A0A066WBR7-F1
#
_entry.id   AF-A0A066WBR7-F1
#
_cell.length_a   1.000
_cell.length_b   1.000
_cell.length_c   1.000
_cell.angle_alpha   90.00
_cell.angle_beta   90.00
_cell.angle_gamma   90.00
#
_symmetry.space_group_name_H-M   'P 1'
#
loop_
_entity.id
_entity.type
_entity.pdbx_description
1 polymer ?
#
loop_
_entity_poly.entity_id
_entity_poly.type
_entity_poly.pdbx_seq_one_letter_code
_entity_poly.pdbx_strand_id
1 'polypeptide(L)'
;MRIAVVGSGVSGLSTTWLLNEYSDHEVHLFEADDRVGGHTNTVHFDPPQHASSPLSLTKVPDHPQDAATSGTPSSQAKPNLQSTPVDTGFIVFNEVTYPNFLRFLRLQGVDILDSDMSFSVSRSSVPRLPRSFPPIPSFGSSLPTITNAGQAVWANRNNQRGASDGDDDEDALLPERGAFEWAGGSPSALFCQFTSLFDPSHWRMVWEIIRFNHEALVTLRLDSNKKRQKGQTEREESICEWLDARGYSDSFRKNYLIPMTACIWSTPPGTALQMFPAVTLLRFMHNHHLLQILNRPQWLTIRGGSSEYIQRILSKLPPGRLHTGQSGAVQPGSAKKFMDGNTREWTFVTADGQEHRFDKIVFATHADISLGILDAALDGGEPLRTALEQFKFSKNKTVLHSDERLMPVRRAAWSAWNFLAEEQDGGVDLDRVTLTYWMNLLQSLPSEKHGPVLVTLNPPPGPSYPAKHLIVREQAYEHPIYTSDSVHFQAEVEKLQGSMGLYFAGAWLKYGFHEDGFSSGMRAAIALGAKAPFEPIPAERPVPHLLLATALVALAERARSIATALFASPVVFGLIVANVLIELAVNIAFAFTTSADSRQSRKCQIRNTLREIRIRWEGSLGHVPNGDKPPLWHPERAINGKGSH
;
A
#
# COMPACT_ATOMS: atom_id res chain seq x y z
N MET A 1 24.56 19.86 -22.83
CA MET A 1 25.36 18.64 -22.53
C MET A 1 24.58 17.43 -23.03
N ARG A 2 25.25 16.30 -23.26
CA ARG A 2 24.65 14.99 -23.48
C ARG A 2 24.51 14.27 -22.15
N ILE A 3 23.30 13.90 -21.79
CA ILE A 3 22.96 13.31 -20.49
C ILE A 3 22.29 11.95 -20.72
N ALA A 4 22.82 10.91 -20.09
CA ALA A 4 22.15 9.62 -20.01
C ALA A 4 21.29 9.55 -18.74
N VAL A 5 20.06 9.07 -18.88
CA VAL A 5 19.20 8.64 -17.79
C VAL A 5 19.07 7.13 -17.90
N VAL A 6 19.61 6.40 -16.92
CA VAL A 6 19.62 4.93 -16.90
C VAL A 6 18.52 4.45 -15.95
N GLY A 7 17.55 3.71 -16.49
CA GLY A 7 16.34 3.27 -15.81
C GLY A 7 15.14 4.18 -16.11
N SER A 8 14.01 3.59 -16.50
CA SER A 8 12.79 4.32 -16.89
C SER A 8 11.62 4.20 -15.90
N GLY A 9 11.92 3.90 -14.64
CA GLY A 9 10.98 4.09 -13.54
C GLY A 9 10.55 5.55 -13.40
N VAL A 10 9.63 5.83 -12.46
CA VAL A 10 9.12 7.20 -12.24
C VAL A 10 10.22 8.25 -12.04
N SER A 11 11.33 7.91 -11.37
CA SER A 11 12.49 8.78 -11.20
C SER A 11 13.19 9.11 -12.52
N GLY A 12 13.36 8.11 -13.38
CA GLY A 12 13.97 8.29 -14.70
C GLY A 12 13.06 9.08 -15.64
N LEU A 13 11.76 8.80 -15.60
CA LEU A 13 10.74 9.52 -16.35
C LEU A 13 10.64 10.99 -15.94
N SER A 14 10.63 11.29 -14.63
CA SER A 14 10.57 12.68 -14.16
C SER A 14 11.86 13.45 -14.48
N THR A 15 13.02 12.78 -14.39
CA THR A 15 14.31 13.33 -14.82
C THR A 15 14.30 13.66 -16.32
N THR A 16 13.90 12.68 -17.13
CA THR A 16 13.85 12.78 -18.59
C THR A 16 12.89 13.88 -19.03
N TRP A 17 11.67 13.88 -18.47
CA TRP A 17 10.67 14.92 -18.69
C TRP A 17 11.25 16.31 -18.44
N LEU A 18 11.83 16.53 -17.26
CA LEU A 18 12.26 17.86 -16.85
C LEU A 18 13.48 18.34 -17.63
N LEU A 19 14.47 17.47 -17.88
CA LEU A 19 15.61 17.82 -18.72
C LEU A 19 15.19 18.07 -20.17
N ASN A 20 14.35 17.23 -20.75
CA ASN A 20 13.97 17.32 -22.16
C ASN A 20 13.10 18.54 -22.46
N GLU A 21 12.14 18.87 -21.60
CA GLU A 21 11.22 19.99 -21.85
C GLU A 21 11.71 21.33 -21.30
N TYR A 22 12.60 21.34 -20.30
CA TYR A 22 12.96 22.55 -19.56
C TYR A 22 14.48 22.79 -19.45
N SER A 23 15.25 22.28 -20.41
CA SER A 23 16.67 22.61 -20.59
C SER A 23 17.09 22.47 -22.05
N ASP A 24 18.30 22.91 -22.39
CA ASP A 24 18.90 22.74 -23.72
C ASP A 24 19.76 21.46 -23.83
N HIS A 25 19.56 20.51 -22.92
CA HIS A 25 20.35 19.28 -22.89
C HIS A 25 19.86 18.25 -23.91
N GLU A 26 20.81 17.49 -24.44
CA GLU A 26 20.55 16.28 -25.19
C GLU A 26 20.35 15.12 -24.21
N VAL A 27 19.12 14.63 -24.07
CA VAL A 27 18.77 13.59 -23.10
C VAL A 27 18.54 12.27 -23.80
N HIS A 28 19.13 11.19 -23.28
CA HIS A 28 18.82 9.82 -23.69
C HIS A 28 18.32 9.01 -22.50
N LEU A 29 17.25 8.25 -22.71
CA LEU A 29 16.67 7.35 -21.72
C LEU A 29 16.98 5.90 -22.11
N PHE A 30 17.58 5.16 -21.17
CA PHE A 30 17.97 3.76 -21.32
C PHE A 30 17.12 2.90 -20.39
N GLU A 31 16.41 1.91 -20.93
CA GLU A 31 15.61 0.95 -20.18
C GLU A 31 16.00 -0.49 -20.56
N ALA A 32 16.22 -1.33 -19.56
CA ALA A 32 16.63 -2.71 -19.80
C ALA A 32 15.49 -3.59 -20.32
N ASP A 33 14.26 -3.30 -19.90
CA ASP A 33 13.06 -3.98 -20.40
C ASP A 33 12.63 -3.44 -21.78
N ASP A 34 11.80 -4.21 -22.48
CA ASP A 34 11.10 -3.74 -23.70
C ASP A 34 9.98 -2.71 -23.39
N ARG A 35 9.76 -2.41 -22.11
CA ARG A 35 8.67 -1.57 -21.62
C ARG A 35 9.19 -0.49 -20.68
N VAL A 36 8.78 0.75 -20.95
CA VAL A 36 9.03 1.89 -20.08
C VAL A 36 8.12 1.88 -18.85
N GLY A 37 8.65 2.28 -17.69
CA GLY A 37 7.86 2.61 -16.49
C GLY A 37 8.25 1.89 -15.20
N GLY A 38 9.00 0.78 -15.27
CA GLY A 38 9.35 -0.03 -14.10
C GLY A 38 8.09 -0.47 -13.32
N HIS A 39 8.02 -0.15 -12.02
CA HIS A 39 6.83 -0.37 -11.17
C HIS A 39 5.57 0.39 -11.61
N THR A 40 5.72 1.35 -12.50
CA THR A 40 4.60 1.98 -13.17
C THR A 40 4.21 1.07 -14.33
N ASN A 41 3.25 0.18 -14.10
CA ASN A 41 2.87 -0.83 -15.09
C ASN A 41 1.35 -0.91 -15.21
N THR A 42 0.86 -0.66 -16.42
CA THR A 42 -0.54 -0.84 -16.80
C THR A 42 -0.62 -2.08 -17.70
N VAL A 43 -1.43 -3.06 -17.29
CA VAL A 43 -1.67 -4.30 -18.00
C VAL A 43 -3.10 -4.28 -18.54
N HIS A 44 -3.30 -4.74 -19.78
CA HIS A 44 -4.65 -4.97 -20.29
C HIS A 44 -5.27 -6.19 -19.59
N PHE A 45 -6.35 -5.95 -18.86
CA PHE A 45 -7.13 -6.99 -18.23
C PHE A 45 -8.23 -7.45 -19.19
N ASP A 46 -8.08 -8.66 -19.72
CA ASP A 46 -9.12 -9.33 -20.47
C ASP A 46 -9.87 -10.29 -19.54
N PRO A 47 -11.17 -10.02 -19.26
CA PRO A 47 -11.94 -10.84 -18.33
C PRO A 47 -11.91 -12.32 -18.75
N PRO A 48 -11.48 -13.25 -17.86
CA PRO A 48 -11.48 -14.67 -18.19
C PRO A 48 -12.87 -15.16 -18.59
N GLN A 49 -12.98 -16.00 -19.64
CA GLN A 49 -14.27 -16.44 -20.23
C GLN A 49 -15.18 -17.26 -19.29
N HIS A 50 -14.67 -17.60 -18.10
CA HIS A 50 -15.38 -18.28 -17.00
C HIS A 50 -15.58 -17.39 -15.76
N ALA A 51 -15.34 -16.07 -15.85
CA ALA A 51 -15.52 -15.12 -14.74
C ALA A 51 -17.00 -14.84 -14.32
N SER A 52 -17.93 -15.70 -14.73
CA SER A 52 -19.37 -15.65 -14.37
C SER A 52 -19.74 -17.00 -13.75
N SER A 53 -20.24 -17.13 -12.52
CA SER A 53 -21.16 -16.30 -11.74
C SER A 53 -20.78 -16.28 -10.25
N PRO A 54 -21.32 -15.34 -9.43
CA PRO A 54 -21.33 -15.53 -7.98
C PRO A 54 -21.95 -16.89 -7.68
N LEU A 55 -21.41 -17.61 -6.70
CA LEU A 55 -22.06 -18.76 -6.08
C LEU A 55 -23.54 -18.41 -5.89
N SER A 56 -24.38 -18.94 -6.77
CA SER A 56 -25.81 -18.98 -6.56
C SER A 56 -25.95 -19.83 -5.32
N LEU A 57 -26.16 -19.18 -4.17
CA LEU A 57 -26.68 -19.83 -2.98
C LEU A 57 -27.91 -20.59 -3.45
N THR A 58 -27.77 -21.90 -3.61
CA THR A 58 -28.89 -22.79 -3.81
C THR A 58 -29.80 -22.53 -2.62
N LYS A 59 -30.90 -21.81 -2.87
CA LYS A 59 -32.07 -21.89 -2.01
C LYS A 59 -32.37 -23.38 -1.89
N VAL A 60 -32.14 -23.92 -0.70
CA VAL A 60 -32.69 -25.20 -0.32
C VAL A 60 -34.21 -25.05 -0.51
N PRO A 61 -34.88 -25.90 -1.31
CA PRO A 61 -36.33 -25.82 -1.43
C PRO A 61 -36.95 -26.14 -0.08
N ASP A 62 -37.80 -25.24 0.43
CA ASP A 62 -38.46 -25.42 1.73
C ASP A 62 -39.46 -26.60 1.73
N HIS A 63 -39.76 -27.23 0.57
CA HIS A 63 -40.65 -28.40 0.51
C HIS A 63 -40.32 -29.39 -0.65
N PRO A 64 -40.44 -30.71 -0.42
CA PRO A 64 -40.04 -31.75 -1.39
C PRO A 64 -41.14 -32.15 -2.41
N GLN A 65 -41.94 -31.23 -2.96
CA GLN A 65 -43.01 -31.62 -3.91
C GLN A 65 -43.14 -30.85 -5.24
N ASP A 66 -42.33 -29.82 -5.53
CA ASP A 66 -42.47 -29.05 -6.78
C ASP A 66 -41.53 -29.50 -7.91
N ALA A 67 -41.28 -30.80 -8.03
CA ALA A 67 -40.44 -31.40 -9.07
C ALA A 67 -41.27 -31.95 -10.25
N ALA A 68 -42.12 -31.15 -10.89
CA ALA A 68 -42.78 -31.55 -12.14
C ALA A 68 -43.42 -30.40 -12.94
N THR A 69 -42.64 -29.46 -13.47
CA THR A 69 -43.00 -28.78 -14.74
C THR A 69 -41.73 -28.27 -15.42
N SER A 70 -41.39 -28.89 -16.54
CA SER A 70 -40.29 -28.54 -17.43
C SER A 70 -40.55 -27.21 -18.13
N GLY A 71 -39.83 -26.17 -17.71
CA GLY A 71 -39.54 -25.00 -18.54
C GLY A 71 -38.06 -25.02 -18.90
N THR A 72 -37.73 -25.07 -20.19
CA THR A 72 -36.38 -24.85 -20.71
C THR A 72 -35.76 -23.63 -20.01
N PRO A 73 -34.56 -23.75 -19.38
CA PRO A 73 -33.90 -22.59 -18.82
C PRO A 73 -33.55 -21.66 -19.97
N SER A 74 -34.16 -20.47 -19.99
CA SER A 74 -33.73 -19.39 -20.87
C SER A 74 -32.24 -19.18 -20.59
N SER A 75 -31.38 -19.36 -21.58
CA SER A 75 -29.96 -19.02 -21.45
C SER A 75 -29.88 -17.52 -21.16
N GLN A 76 -29.70 -17.15 -19.89
CA GLN A 76 -29.29 -15.80 -19.55
C GLN A 76 -27.97 -15.59 -20.26
N ALA A 77 -27.97 -14.73 -21.28
CA ALA A 77 -26.77 -14.37 -22.01
C ALA A 77 -25.71 -13.95 -21.00
N LYS A 78 -24.54 -14.61 -21.02
CA LYS A 78 -23.40 -14.23 -20.19
C LYS A 78 -23.15 -12.72 -20.39
N PRO A 79 -22.91 -11.93 -19.33
CA PRO A 79 -22.54 -10.54 -19.51
C PRO A 79 -21.28 -10.49 -20.36
N ASN A 80 -21.34 -9.73 -21.46
CA ASN A 80 -20.19 -9.51 -22.33
C ASN A 80 -19.24 -8.55 -21.61
N LEU A 81 -18.39 -9.09 -20.74
CA LEU A 81 -17.43 -8.34 -19.96
C LEU A 81 -16.40 -7.68 -20.88
N GLN A 82 -15.98 -6.46 -20.55
CA GLN A 82 -15.11 -5.65 -21.39
C GLN A 82 -13.69 -5.60 -20.84
N SER A 83 -12.72 -5.60 -21.75
CA SER A 83 -11.32 -5.36 -21.42
C SER A 83 -11.10 -3.97 -20.84
N THR A 84 -10.12 -3.81 -19.96
CA THR A 84 -9.73 -2.52 -19.39
C THR A 84 -8.25 -2.47 -19.01
N PRO A 85 -7.57 -1.32 -19.14
CA PRO A 85 -6.25 -1.14 -18.54
C PRO A 85 -6.33 -1.20 -17.01
N VAL A 86 -5.38 -1.91 -16.39
CA VAL A 86 -5.29 -2.11 -14.94
C VAL A 86 -3.86 -1.86 -14.49
N ASP A 87 -3.68 -0.98 -13.52
CA ASP A 87 -2.38 -0.74 -12.91
C ASP A 87 -2.05 -1.85 -11.91
N THR A 88 -0.84 -2.39 -11.99
CA THR A 88 -0.43 -3.54 -11.16
C THR A 88 0.73 -3.24 -10.21
N GLY A 89 1.26 -2.01 -10.24
CA GLY A 89 2.27 -1.52 -9.30
C GLY A 89 1.87 -0.19 -8.68
N PHE A 90 2.11 0.94 -9.34
CA PHE A 90 1.58 2.24 -8.90
C PHE A 90 0.12 2.43 -9.34
N ILE A 91 -0.80 2.56 -8.37
CA ILE A 91 -2.25 2.57 -8.63
C ILE A 91 -2.92 3.88 -8.22
N VAL A 92 -2.59 4.40 -7.03
CA VAL A 92 -3.29 5.53 -6.42
C VAL A 92 -2.34 6.55 -5.80
N PHE A 93 -2.82 7.79 -5.71
CA PHE A 93 -2.13 8.92 -5.09
C PHE A 93 -3.13 9.86 -4.42
N ASN A 94 -2.67 10.93 -3.78
CA ASN A 94 -3.53 11.97 -3.20
C ASN A 94 -2.82 13.33 -3.17
N GLU A 95 -3.57 14.40 -2.88
CA GLU A 95 -3.05 15.77 -2.97
C GLU A 95 -2.01 16.12 -1.91
N VAL A 96 -1.96 15.39 -0.80
CA VAL A 96 -1.07 15.74 0.32
C VAL A 96 0.25 14.99 0.27
N THR A 97 0.24 13.71 -0.10
CA THR A 97 1.46 12.89 -0.14
C THR A 97 2.13 12.87 -1.51
N TYR A 98 1.49 13.41 -2.55
CA TYR A 98 2.03 13.48 -3.91
C TYR A 98 1.99 14.90 -4.50
N PRO A 99 2.51 15.91 -3.79
CA PRO A 99 2.36 17.31 -4.20
C PRO A 99 3.00 17.62 -5.55
N ASN A 100 4.16 17.04 -5.88
CA ASN A 100 4.86 17.32 -7.13
C ASN A 100 4.31 16.48 -8.27
N PHE A 101 4.09 15.18 -8.05
CA PHE A 101 3.54 14.30 -9.07
C PHE A 101 2.15 14.76 -9.53
N LEU A 102 1.28 15.18 -8.61
CA LEU A 102 -0.03 15.72 -8.95
C LEU A 102 0.06 17.00 -9.80
N ARG A 103 0.98 17.91 -9.47
CA ARG A 103 1.19 19.14 -10.25
C ARG A 103 1.68 18.83 -11.65
N PHE A 104 2.56 17.84 -11.79
CA PHE A 104 2.98 17.32 -13.07
C PHE A 104 1.82 16.73 -13.87
N LEU A 105 1.00 15.84 -13.28
CA LEU A 105 -0.15 15.25 -13.97
C LEU A 105 -1.12 16.32 -14.48
N ARG A 106 -1.41 17.34 -13.65
CA ARG A 106 -2.24 18.48 -14.04
C ARG A 106 -1.62 19.29 -15.18
N LEU A 107 -0.31 19.53 -15.12
CA LEU A 107 0.43 20.26 -16.16
C LEU A 107 0.41 19.51 -17.50
N GLN A 108 0.48 18.19 -17.48
CA GLN A 108 0.44 17.35 -18.68
C GLN A 108 -0.98 17.00 -19.15
N GLY A 109 -2.02 17.54 -18.51
CA GLY A 109 -3.42 17.24 -18.87
C GLY A 109 -3.75 15.75 -18.76
N VAL A 110 -3.25 15.07 -17.72
CA VAL A 110 -3.63 13.69 -17.41
C VAL A 110 -4.95 13.70 -16.65
N ASP A 111 -5.90 12.89 -17.10
CA ASP A 111 -7.21 12.75 -16.46
C ASP A 111 -7.12 11.97 -15.14
N ILE A 112 -7.66 12.55 -14.08
CA ILE A 112 -7.61 12.02 -12.72
C ILE A 112 -9.04 11.70 -12.23
N LEU A 113 -9.20 10.56 -11.58
CA LEU A 113 -10.45 10.09 -10.98
C LEU A 113 -10.34 9.97 -9.47
N ASP A 114 -11.48 10.06 -8.81
CA ASP A 114 -11.59 9.70 -7.40
C ASP A 114 -11.40 8.20 -7.20
N SER A 115 -10.63 7.84 -6.18
CA SER A 115 -10.37 6.49 -5.69
C SER A 115 -10.67 6.38 -4.20
N ASP A 116 -10.74 5.16 -3.69
CA ASP A 116 -10.77 4.85 -2.27
C ASP A 116 -9.47 4.13 -1.85
N MET A 117 -9.15 4.13 -0.55
CA MET A 117 -8.02 3.37 0.01
C MET A 117 -8.39 2.81 1.38
N SER A 118 -9.54 2.15 1.45
CA SER A 118 -9.96 1.34 2.59
C SER A 118 -9.06 0.12 2.78
N PHE A 119 -8.99 -0.37 4.02
CA PHE A 119 -8.13 -1.46 4.42
C PHE A 119 -8.90 -2.48 5.26
N SER A 120 -8.64 -3.77 5.02
CA SER A 120 -9.18 -4.88 5.79
C SER A 120 -8.13 -5.94 6.10
N VAL A 121 -8.41 -6.71 7.14
CA VAL A 121 -7.63 -7.86 7.58
C VAL A 121 -8.54 -9.08 7.65
N SER A 122 -8.12 -10.19 7.05
CA SER A 122 -8.76 -11.50 7.20
C SER A 122 -7.72 -12.55 7.61
N ARG A 123 -8.08 -13.39 8.59
CA ARG A 123 -7.22 -14.43 9.15
C ARG A 123 -7.90 -15.80 9.11
N SER A 124 -7.10 -16.84 8.94
CA SER A 124 -7.54 -18.23 9.08
C SER A 124 -7.79 -18.68 10.52
N SER A 125 -7.23 -17.98 11.51
CA SER A 125 -7.37 -18.30 12.93
C SER A 125 -7.93 -17.14 13.77
N VAL A 126 -8.63 -17.47 14.86
CA VAL A 126 -9.06 -16.50 15.87
C VAL A 126 -7.83 -16.08 16.71
N PRO A 127 -7.63 -14.79 17.00
CA PRO A 127 -6.56 -14.33 17.88
C PRO A 127 -6.62 -15.03 19.24
N ARG A 128 -5.54 -15.73 19.63
CA ARG A 128 -5.45 -16.34 20.96
C ARG A 128 -5.38 -15.25 22.03
N LEU A 129 -6.19 -15.35 23.08
CA LEU A 129 -6.07 -14.51 24.28
C LEU A 129 -4.64 -14.65 24.85
N PRO A 130 -4.01 -13.56 25.34
CA PRO A 130 -2.71 -13.64 25.97
C PRO A 130 -2.78 -14.56 27.20
N ARG A 131 -1.74 -15.38 27.42
CA ARG A 131 -1.61 -16.29 28.59
C ARG A 131 -1.42 -15.55 29.93
N SER A 132 -1.78 -14.27 30.02
CA SER A 132 -1.68 -13.46 31.23
C SER A 132 -3.04 -13.25 31.88
N PHE A 133 -3.67 -14.35 32.29
CA PHE A 133 -4.51 -14.36 33.48
C PHE A 133 -3.84 -15.32 34.47
N PRO A 134 -3.54 -14.92 35.72
CA PRO A 134 -3.22 -15.91 36.74
C PRO A 134 -4.39 -16.90 36.84
N PRO A 135 -4.15 -18.20 37.06
CA PRO A 135 -5.22 -19.17 37.19
C PRO A 135 -6.20 -18.68 38.26
N ILE A 136 -7.48 -18.59 37.89
CA ILE A 136 -8.56 -18.33 38.85
C ILE A 136 -8.43 -19.40 39.93
N PRO A 137 -8.32 -19.06 41.23
CA PRO A 137 -8.30 -20.06 42.28
C PRO A 137 -9.60 -20.85 42.18
N SER A 138 -9.48 -22.16 42.03
CA SER A 138 -10.61 -23.08 41.91
C SER A 138 -11.53 -22.92 43.11
N PHE A 139 -12.70 -22.31 42.90
CA PHE A 139 -13.78 -22.38 43.87
C PHE A 139 -14.31 -23.81 43.89
N GLY A 140 -14.44 -24.31 45.12
CA GLY A 140 -14.68 -25.71 45.45
C GLY A 140 -15.87 -26.33 44.71
N SER A 141 -15.66 -27.59 44.39
CA SER A 141 -16.62 -28.60 44.00
C SER A 141 -17.96 -28.49 44.74
N SER A 142 -19.03 -28.21 44.01
CA SER A 142 -20.34 -28.87 44.17
C SER A 142 -21.35 -28.27 43.19
N LEU A 143 -21.68 -29.02 42.13
CA LEU A 143 -23.03 -29.24 41.57
C LEU A 143 -22.90 -29.93 40.17
N PRO A 144 -23.93 -30.70 39.75
CA PRO A 144 -23.72 -31.96 39.05
C PRO A 144 -23.58 -31.86 37.53
N THR A 145 -22.84 -32.82 37.01
CA THR A 145 -22.63 -33.19 35.61
C THR A 145 -23.94 -33.22 34.79
N ILE A 146 -24.00 -32.42 33.72
CA ILE A 146 -24.93 -32.61 32.61
C ILE A 146 -24.12 -32.87 31.34
N THR A 147 -24.03 -34.16 31.02
CA THR A 147 -23.78 -34.82 29.72
C THR A 147 -22.83 -34.16 28.71
N ASN A 148 -21.65 -34.78 28.59
CA ASN A 148 -20.78 -34.74 27.41
C ASN A 148 -21.51 -35.30 26.17
N ALA A 149 -21.89 -34.43 25.23
CA ALA A 149 -22.32 -34.82 23.89
C ALA A 149 -21.72 -33.94 22.77
N GLY A 150 -20.70 -33.13 23.06
CA GLY A 150 -20.12 -32.18 22.09
C GLY A 150 -18.65 -32.39 21.70
N GLN A 151 -17.92 -33.30 22.36
CA GLN A 151 -16.46 -33.44 22.14
C GLN A 151 -16.01 -34.78 21.54
N ALA A 152 -16.94 -35.67 21.16
CA ALA A 152 -16.60 -36.98 20.60
C ALA A 152 -16.66 -37.08 19.06
N VAL A 153 -16.92 -35.99 18.34
CA VAL A 153 -17.02 -36.01 16.86
C VAL A 153 -15.71 -35.58 16.16
N TRP A 154 -14.76 -35.00 16.88
CA TRP A 154 -13.56 -34.37 16.27
C TRP A 154 -12.27 -35.21 16.31
N ALA A 155 -12.28 -36.41 16.90
CA ALA A 155 -11.07 -37.24 17.03
C ALA A 155 -11.02 -38.45 16.07
N ASN A 156 -12.06 -38.72 15.27
CA ASN A 156 -12.17 -40.00 14.56
C ASN A 156 -12.24 -39.91 13.02
N ARG A 157 -11.79 -38.80 12.41
CA ARG A 157 -11.68 -38.69 10.93
C ARG A 157 -10.25 -38.77 10.37
N ASN A 158 -9.22 -38.68 11.21
CA ASN A 158 -7.83 -38.66 10.75
C ASN A 158 -7.12 -40.03 10.71
N ASN A 159 -7.80 -41.14 11.02
CA ASN A 159 -7.13 -42.44 11.18
C ASN A 159 -7.58 -43.55 10.21
N GLN A 160 -8.23 -43.19 9.09
CA GLN A 160 -8.44 -44.15 8.00
C GLN A 160 -8.32 -43.45 6.64
N ARG A 161 -7.14 -43.55 6.03
CA ARG A 161 -6.95 -43.73 4.58
C ARG A 161 -5.46 -43.99 4.34
N GLY A 162 -5.14 -45.28 4.21
CA GLY A 162 -3.85 -45.76 3.73
C GLY A 162 -3.75 -45.62 2.21
N ALA A 163 -2.51 -45.53 1.77
CA ALA A 163 -1.97 -45.57 0.42
C ALA A 163 -2.87 -46.12 -0.70
N SER A 164 -3.09 -45.27 -1.71
CA SER A 164 -3.26 -45.69 -3.10
C SER A 164 -2.61 -44.64 -4.00
N ASP A 165 -1.58 -45.05 -4.74
CA ASP A 165 -0.98 -44.28 -5.84
C ASP A 165 -2.01 -44.04 -6.95
N GLY A 166 -2.19 -42.78 -7.34
CA GLY A 166 -3.05 -42.36 -8.44
C GLY A 166 -3.06 -40.84 -8.58
N ASP A 167 -2.74 -40.35 -9.77
CA ASP A 167 -2.77 -38.94 -10.18
C ASP A 167 -4.19 -38.35 -10.08
N ASP A 168 -4.56 -37.79 -8.92
CA ASP A 168 -5.76 -36.95 -8.74
C ASP A 168 -5.44 -35.78 -7.78
N ASP A 169 -5.01 -34.67 -8.37
CA ASP A 169 -4.54 -33.44 -7.68
C ASP A 169 -5.70 -32.49 -7.28
N GLU A 170 -6.89 -33.02 -6.93
CA GLU A 170 -8.14 -32.24 -6.83
C GLU A 170 -8.90 -32.32 -5.48
N ASP A 171 -8.25 -32.53 -4.34
CA ASP A 171 -8.98 -32.43 -3.05
C ASP A 171 -8.11 -32.01 -1.84
N ALA A 172 -7.12 -31.15 -2.06
CA ALA A 172 -6.48 -30.46 -0.95
C ALA A 172 -7.48 -29.44 -0.35
N LEU A 173 -8.06 -29.79 0.81
CA LEU A 173 -9.00 -28.93 1.56
C LEU A 173 -8.40 -27.53 1.75
N LEU A 174 -9.09 -26.51 1.23
CA LEU A 174 -8.69 -25.11 1.42
C LEU A 174 -8.65 -24.78 2.91
N PRO A 175 -7.67 -23.99 3.38
CA PRO A 175 -7.62 -23.57 4.78
C PRO A 175 -8.90 -22.80 5.16
N GLU A 176 -9.45 -23.07 6.34
CA GLU A 176 -10.59 -22.30 6.87
C GLU A 176 -10.20 -20.82 6.98
N ARG A 177 -10.85 -19.95 6.22
CA ARG A 177 -10.62 -18.49 6.23
C ARG A 177 -11.78 -17.75 6.90
N GLY A 178 -11.52 -16.52 7.36
CA GLY A 178 -12.55 -15.66 7.93
C GLY A 178 -12.89 -15.95 9.40
N ALA A 179 -11.98 -16.62 10.12
CA ALA A 179 -12.08 -16.81 11.57
C ALA A 179 -12.05 -15.46 12.30
N PHE A 180 -11.24 -14.51 11.81
CA PHE A 180 -11.21 -13.13 12.28
C PHE A 180 -11.14 -12.17 11.08
N GLU A 181 -12.05 -11.18 11.06
CA GLU A 181 -12.11 -10.14 10.02
C GLU A 181 -12.49 -8.78 10.61
N TRP A 182 -11.83 -7.72 10.13
CA TRP A 182 -12.26 -6.34 10.37
C TRP A 182 -11.82 -5.43 9.22
N ALA A 183 -12.51 -4.31 9.05
CA ALA A 183 -12.15 -3.29 8.07
C ALA A 183 -12.36 -1.87 8.60
N GLY A 184 -11.54 -0.93 8.13
CA GLY A 184 -11.52 0.46 8.62
C GLY A 184 -12.51 1.42 7.94
N GLY A 185 -13.33 0.95 7.00
CA GLY A 185 -14.18 1.81 6.15
C GLY A 185 -15.43 2.38 6.84
N SER A 186 -15.96 1.68 7.85
CA SER A 186 -17.16 2.11 8.60
C SER A 186 -17.27 1.35 9.93
N PRO A 187 -18.08 1.81 10.91
CA PRO A 187 -18.34 1.04 12.13
C PRO A 187 -18.92 -0.35 11.85
N SER A 188 -19.79 -0.49 10.85
CA SER A 188 -20.31 -1.80 10.42
C SER A 188 -19.24 -2.71 9.81
N ALA A 189 -18.22 -2.14 9.17
CA ALA A 189 -17.11 -2.90 8.61
C ALA A 189 -16.07 -3.27 9.70
N LEU A 190 -15.90 -2.42 10.72
CA LEU A 190 -15.08 -2.70 11.90
C LEU A 190 -15.64 -3.89 12.68
N PHE A 191 -16.96 -3.94 12.85
CA PHE A 191 -17.70 -5.05 13.48
C PHE A 191 -18.40 -5.93 12.44
N CYS A 192 -17.74 -6.22 11.32
CA CYS A 192 -18.29 -7.10 10.28
C CYS A 192 -18.59 -8.52 10.81
N GLN A 193 -17.94 -8.90 11.91
CA GLN A 193 -18.27 -10.03 12.75
C GLN A 193 -19.03 -9.53 13.99
N PHE A 194 -20.33 -9.83 14.08
CA PHE A 194 -21.15 -9.39 15.21
C PHE A 194 -20.62 -9.88 16.57
N THR A 195 -20.00 -11.06 16.60
CA THR A 195 -19.33 -11.61 17.81
C THR A 195 -18.20 -10.72 18.32
N SER A 196 -17.55 -9.93 17.46
CA SER A 196 -16.49 -9.00 17.84
C SER A 196 -16.97 -7.86 18.75
N LEU A 197 -18.28 -7.54 18.76
CA LEU A 197 -18.85 -6.58 19.72
C LEU A 197 -18.69 -7.05 21.17
N PHE A 198 -18.64 -8.36 21.38
CA PHE A 198 -18.51 -8.97 22.71
C PHE A 198 -17.09 -9.48 22.99
N ASP A 199 -16.15 -9.28 22.06
CA ASP A 199 -14.75 -9.69 22.21
C ASP A 199 -13.92 -8.59 22.88
N PRO A 200 -13.46 -8.78 24.13
CA PRO A 200 -12.63 -7.79 24.82
C PRO A 200 -11.30 -7.53 24.10
N SER A 201 -10.77 -8.53 23.38
CA SER A 201 -9.51 -8.41 22.64
C SER A 201 -9.64 -7.50 21.41
N HIS A 202 -10.81 -7.52 20.76
CA HIS A 202 -11.13 -6.64 19.64
C HIS A 202 -11.26 -5.18 20.12
N TRP A 203 -12.01 -4.94 21.20
CA TRP A 203 -12.10 -3.59 21.80
C TRP A 203 -10.76 -3.07 22.31
N ARG A 204 -9.92 -3.94 22.89
CA ARG A 204 -8.55 -3.58 23.28
C ARG A 204 -7.72 -3.14 22.07
N MET A 205 -7.81 -3.85 20.94
CA MET A 205 -7.15 -3.45 19.71
C MET A 205 -7.63 -2.07 19.24
N VAL A 206 -8.95 -1.82 19.21
CA VAL A 206 -9.51 -0.52 18.83
C VAL A 206 -8.99 0.61 19.70
N TRP A 207 -8.95 0.41 21.03
CA TRP A 207 -8.34 1.37 21.96
C TRP A 207 -6.85 1.58 21.68
N GLU A 208 -6.10 0.50 21.49
CA GLU A 208 -4.66 0.57 21.22
C GLU A 208 -4.36 1.28 19.88
N ILE A 209 -5.24 1.24 18.88
CA ILE A 209 -5.13 2.05 17.65
C ILE A 209 -5.22 3.55 17.96
N ILE A 210 -6.22 3.96 18.76
CA ILE A 210 -6.39 5.37 19.15
C ILE A 210 -5.17 5.85 19.95
N ARG A 211 -4.75 5.04 20.92
CA ARG A 211 -3.57 5.28 21.75
C ARG A 211 -2.30 5.40 20.91
N PHE A 212 -2.09 4.48 19.96
CA PHE A 212 -0.93 4.48 19.07
C PHE A 212 -0.86 5.75 18.23
N ASN A 213 -1.97 6.15 17.61
CA ASN A 213 -2.04 7.36 16.80
C ASN A 213 -1.67 8.60 17.62
N HIS A 214 -2.10 8.65 18.88
CA HIS A 214 -1.77 9.75 19.78
C HIS A 214 -0.30 9.74 20.22
N GLU A 215 0.19 8.62 20.75
CA GLU A 215 1.57 8.48 21.24
C GLU A 215 2.58 8.67 20.12
N ALA A 216 2.25 8.25 18.89
CA ALA A 216 3.04 8.50 17.69
C ALA A 216 3.30 10.00 17.47
N LEU A 217 2.25 10.83 17.53
CA LEU A 217 2.37 12.28 17.38
C LEU A 217 3.18 12.91 18.51
N VAL A 218 3.04 12.42 19.74
CA VAL A 218 3.85 12.88 20.87
C VAL A 218 5.33 12.55 20.65
N THR A 219 5.66 11.33 20.25
CA THR A 219 7.04 10.92 19.94
C THR A 219 7.63 11.80 18.84
N LEU A 220 6.90 12.06 17.75
CA LEU A 220 7.38 12.93 16.67
C LEU A 220 7.65 14.37 17.12
N ARG A 221 6.85 14.92 18.03
CA ARG A 221 7.10 16.27 18.60
C ARG A 221 8.35 16.30 19.46
N LEU A 222 8.51 15.31 20.33
CA LEU A 222 9.68 15.22 21.20
C LEU A 222 10.96 15.07 20.36
N ASP A 223 10.91 14.26 19.32
CA ASP A 223 12.01 14.08 18.39
C ASP A 223 12.36 15.37 17.63
N SER A 224 11.35 16.08 17.10
CA SER A 224 11.56 17.35 16.40
C SER A 224 12.19 18.44 17.29
N ASN A 225 12.01 18.35 18.62
CA ASN A 225 12.60 19.27 19.59
C ASN A 225 13.99 18.84 20.08
N LYS A 226 14.44 17.62 19.80
CA LYS A 226 15.80 17.19 20.15
C LYS A 226 16.79 17.94 19.25
N LYS A 227 17.65 18.76 19.85
CA LYS A 227 18.86 19.23 19.17
C LYS A 227 19.76 18.02 18.94
N ARG A 228 19.70 17.41 17.74
CA ARG A 228 20.66 16.36 17.34
C ARG A 228 22.08 16.94 17.48
N GLN A 229 22.85 16.44 18.43
CA GLN A 229 24.26 16.81 18.55
C GLN A 229 25.00 16.25 17.33
N LYS A 230 25.81 17.11 16.70
CA LYS A 230 26.53 16.78 15.47
C LYS A 230 27.59 15.71 15.79
N GLY A 231 27.40 14.49 15.28
CA GLY A 231 28.41 13.42 15.33
C GLY A 231 28.10 12.21 16.21
N GLN A 232 26.92 12.10 16.83
CA GLN A 232 26.49 10.86 17.51
C GLN A 232 25.56 10.04 16.62
N THR A 233 26.06 8.91 16.14
CA THR A 233 25.27 7.84 15.52
C THR A 233 24.60 7.02 16.62
N GLU A 234 23.59 7.58 17.29
CA GLU A 234 22.77 6.80 18.19
C GLU A 234 21.89 5.85 17.37
N ARG A 235 21.98 4.54 17.64
CA ARG A 235 21.08 3.53 17.08
C ARG A 235 19.64 3.97 17.34
N GLU A 236 18.86 4.16 16.28
CA GLU A 236 17.44 4.49 16.44
C GLU A 236 16.69 3.29 17.04
N GLU A 237 15.85 3.57 18.04
CA GLU A 237 14.95 2.56 18.65
C GLU A 237 14.08 1.93 17.56
N SER A 238 14.02 0.60 17.51
CA SER A 238 13.14 -0.11 16.58
C SER A 238 11.68 0.05 16.98
N ILE A 239 10.76 -0.11 16.02
CA ILE A 239 9.33 -0.07 16.36
C ILE A 239 8.93 -1.17 17.36
N CYS A 240 9.55 -2.34 17.32
CA CYS A 240 9.29 -3.39 18.30
C CYS A 240 9.66 -2.95 19.73
N GLU A 241 10.88 -2.42 19.94
CA GLU A 241 11.34 -1.90 21.23
C GLU A 241 10.41 -0.76 21.71
N TRP A 242 10.00 0.13 20.81
CA TRP A 242 9.09 1.24 21.12
C TRP A 242 7.72 0.75 21.63
N LEU A 243 7.18 -0.31 21.03
CA LEU A 243 5.90 -0.93 21.41
C LEU A 243 6.01 -1.71 22.73
N ASP A 244 7.12 -2.42 22.94
CA ASP A 244 7.39 -3.20 24.15
C ASP A 244 7.47 -2.28 25.37
N ALA A 245 8.21 -1.17 25.26
CA ALA A 245 8.34 -0.16 26.30
C ALA A 245 6.98 0.46 26.71
N ARG A 246 5.96 0.38 25.85
CA ARG A 246 4.62 0.97 26.05
C ARG A 246 3.53 -0.08 26.31
N GLY A 247 3.86 -1.37 26.32
CA GLY A 247 2.93 -2.45 26.67
C GLY A 247 1.81 -2.69 25.66
N TYR A 248 2.06 -2.48 24.36
CA TYR A 248 1.10 -2.80 23.30
C TYR A 248 0.87 -4.31 23.15
N SER A 249 -0.39 -4.72 23.02
CA SER A 249 -0.75 -6.14 22.94
C SER A 249 -0.35 -6.82 21.62
N ASP A 250 -0.21 -8.14 21.69
CA ASP A 250 -0.06 -9.00 20.51
C ASP A 250 -1.24 -8.86 19.54
N SER A 251 -2.45 -8.62 20.03
CA SER A 251 -3.63 -8.42 19.19
C SER A 251 -3.46 -7.19 18.31
N PHE A 252 -3.12 -6.03 18.90
CA PHE A 252 -2.83 -4.82 18.15
C PHE A 252 -1.69 -5.01 17.14
N ARG A 253 -0.60 -5.66 17.56
CA ARG A 253 0.54 -5.92 16.66
C ARG A 253 0.12 -6.77 15.47
N LYS A 254 -0.46 -7.94 15.70
CA LYS A 254 -0.76 -8.95 14.67
C LYS A 254 -1.98 -8.61 13.82
N ASN A 255 -2.94 -7.87 14.35
CA ASN A 255 -4.22 -7.63 13.70
C ASN A 255 -4.36 -6.21 13.13
N TYR A 256 -3.47 -5.27 13.51
CA TYR A 256 -3.49 -3.91 12.98
C TYR A 256 -2.13 -3.47 12.43
N LEU A 257 -1.11 -3.36 13.28
CA LEU A 257 0.12 -2.69 12.89
C LEU A 257 0.92 -3.48 11.86
N ILE A 258 1.11 -4.79 12.08
CA ILE A 258 1.80 -5.68 11.14
C ILE A 258 1.07 -5.69 9.79
N PRO A 259 -0.24 -5.99 9.70
CA PRO A 259 -0.94 -5.95 8.43
C PRO A 259 -0.75 -4.62 7.70
N MET A 260 -0.85 -3.50 8.42
CA MET A 260 -0.71 -2.17 7.83
C MET A 260 0.70 -1.90 7.30
N THR A 261 1.75 -2.16 8.08
CA THR A 261 3.13 -1.88 7.66
C THR A 261 3.62 -2.85 6.62
N ALA A 262 3.27 -4.13 6.75
CA ALA A 262 3.73 -5.17 5.84
C ALA A 262 3.13 -4.99 4.44
N CYS A 263 1.86 -4.55 4.34
CA CYS A 263 1.24 -4.19 3.05
C CYS A 263 1.92 -3.02 2.34
N ILE A 264 2.45 -2.06 3.10
CA ILE A 264 3.00 -0.83 2.53
C ILE A 264 4.37 -1.08 1.89
N TRP A 265 5.24 -1.80 2.57
CA TRP A 265 6.60 -2.07 2.08
C TRP A 265 6.78 -3.46 1.47
N SER A 266 5.72 -4.27 1.43
CA SER A 266 5.77 -5.66 0.96
C SER A 266 6.86 -6.47 1.67
N THR A 267 7.13 -6.14 2.94
CA THR A 267 8.20 -6.72 3.75
C THR A 267 7.61 -7.77 4.69
N PRO A 268 8.27 -8.94 4.85
CA PRO A 268 7.92 -9.93 5.86
C PRO A 268 7.59 -9.29 7.23
N PRO A 269 6.41 -9.58 7.82
CA PRO A 269 5.98 -9.06 9.11
C PRO A 269 7.03 -9.05 10.23
N GLY A 270 7.82 -10.12 10.36
CA GLY A 270 8.87 -10.23 11.38
C GLY A 270 9.98 -9.20 11.17
N THR A 271 10.48 -9.10 9.94
CA THR A 271 11.53 -8.14 9.54
C THR A 271 11.04 -6.70 9.66
N ALA A 272 9.80 -6.42 9.24
CA ALA A 272 9.22 -5.09 9.22
C ALA A 272 9.10 -4.47 10.63
N LEU A 273 8.87 -5.26 11.68
CA LEU A 273 8.81 -4.71 13.05
C LEU A 273 10.17 -4.64 13.75
N GLN A 274 11.09 -5.55 13.43
CA GLN A 274 12.37 -5.65 14.14
C GLN A 274 13.40 -4.63 13.63
N MET A 275 13.37 -4.32 12.33
CA MET A 275 14.44 -3.54 11.69
C MET A 275 14.07 -2.08 11.42
N PHE A 276 12.78 -1.75 11.38
CA PHE A 276 12.34 -0.39 11.06
C PHE A 276 12.56 0.55 12.26
N PRO A 277 13.24 1.68 12.05
CA PRO A 277 13.34 2.71 13.08
C PRO A 277 11.97 3.29 13.42
N ALA A 278 11.65 3.39 14.71
CA ALA A 278 10.33 3.81 15.19
C ALA A 278 9.98 5.21 14.68
N VAL A 279 10.86 6.20 14.88
CA VAL A 279 10.61 7.59 14.45
C VAL A 279 10.36 7.68 12.95
N THR A 280 11.14 6.94 12.16
CA THR A 280 10.98 6.87 10.70
C THR A 280 9.60 6.34 10.30
N LEU A 281 9.15 5.23 10.91
CA LEU A 281 7.81 4.67 10.68
C LEU A 281 6.70 5.63 11.13
N LEU A 282 6.81 6.20 12.33
CA LEU A 282 5.81 7.12 12.85
C LEU A 282 5.68 8.37 11.97
N ARG A 283 6.81 8.91 11.51
CA ARG A 283 6.87 10.06 10.59
C ARG A 283 6.20 9.72 9.27
N PHE A 284 6.51 8.55 8.73
CA PHE A 284 5.87 8.03 7.53
C PHE A 284 4.34 7.96 7.70
N MET A 285 3.85 7.33 8.77
CA MET A 285 2.42 7.17 9.02
C MET A 285 1.72 8.53 9.20
N HIS A 286 2.37 9.51 9.84
CA HIS A 286 1.86 10.88 9.96
C HIS A 286 1.75 11.57 8.60
N ASN A 287 2.82 11.51 7.80
CA ASN A 287 2.84 12.10 6.46
C ASN A 287 1.73 11.52 5.58
N HIS A 288 1.48 10.21 5.70
CA HIS A 288 0.48 9.49 4.90
C HIS A 288 -0.94 9.45 5.46
N HIS A 289 -1.24 10.26 6.49
CA HIS A 289 -2.57 10.29 7.15
C HIS A 289 -3.03 8.95 7.74
N LEU A 290 -2.11 8.01 7.98
CA LEU A 290 -2.44 6.70 8.57
C LEU A 290 -2.72 6.79 10.07
N LEU A 291 -2.27 7.88 10.72
CA LEU A 291 -2.57 8.16 12.13
C LEU A 291 -3.92 8.86 12.34
N GLN A 292 -4.68 9.16 11.28
CA GLN A 292 -5.93 9.92 11.36
C GLN A 292 -7.16 9.01 11.26
N ILE A 293 -8.12 9.22 12.16
CA ILE A 293 -9.40 8.51 12.16
C ILE A 293 -10.44 9.27 11.31
N LEU A 294 -10.41 10.61 11.37
CA LEU A 294 -11.30 11.51 10.63
C LEU A 294 -10.50 12.36 9.64
N ASN A 295 -11.16 12.96 8.64
CA ASN A 295 -10.56 13.84 7.62
C ASN A 295 -9.43 13.20 6.81
N ARG A 296 -9.61 11.94 6.41
CA ARG A 296 -8.67 11.27 5.48
C ARG A 296 -8.71 11.96 4.10
N PRO A 297 -7.55 12.09 3.43
CA PRO A 297 -7.50 12.69 2.11
C PRO A 297 -8.28 11.86 1.10
N GLN A 298 -8.86 12.54 0.11
CA GLN A 298 -9.43 11.87 -1.07
C GLN A 298 -8.30 11.23 -1.86
N TRP A 299 -8.40 9.92 -2.08
CA TRP A 299 -7.49 9.21 -2.97
C TRP A 299 -7.90 9.41 -4.42
N LEU A 300 -6.91 9.31 -5.30
CA LEU A 300 -6.99 9.62 -6.71
C LEU A 300 -6.30 8.51 -7.51
N THR A 301 -6.74 8.31 -8.74
CA THR A 301 -6.15 7.36 -9.69
C THR A 301 -6.17 7.95 -11.10
N ILE A 302 -5.37 7.43 -12.02
CA ILE A 302 -5.28 7.93 -13.39
C ILE A 302 -6.32 7.20 -14.25
N ARG A 303 -7.16 7.96 -14.96
CA ARG A 303 -8.08 7.38 -15.95
C ARG A 303 -7.26 6.75 -17.06
N GLY A 304 -7.49 5.46 -17.36
CA GLY A 304 -6.72 4.73 -18.37
C GLY A 304 -5.43 4.10 -17.82
N GLY A 305 -5.13 4.32 -16.55
CA GLY A 305 -3.96 3.77 -15.87
C GLY A 305 -2.72 4.63 -16.05
N SER A 306 -1.68 4.27 -15.30
CA SER A 306 -0.43 5.01 -15.19
C SER A 306 0.37 5.13 -16.51
N SER A 307 0.15 4.24 -17.48
CA SER A 307 0.73 4.35 -18.82
C SER A 307 0.41 5.67 -19.55
N GLU A 308 -0.69 6.35 -19.19
CA GLU A 308 -1.12 7.62 -19.78
C GLU A 308 -0.11 8.76 -19.61
N TYR A 309 0.49 8.88 -18.42
CA TYR A 309 1.49 9.93 -18.20
C TYR A 309 2.84 9.55 -18.81
N ILE A 310 3.16 8.24 -18.86
CA ILE A 310 4.35 7.73 -19.53
C ILE A 310 4.31 8.12 -21.01
N GLN A 311 3.19 7.83 -21.68
CA GLN A 311 3.01 8.17 -23.10
C GLN A 311 3.13 9.67 -23.36
N ARG A 312 2.62 10.52 -22.46
CA ARG A 312 2.79 11.99 -22.57
C ARG A 312 4.25 12.42 -22.53
N ILE A 313 5.06 11.85 -21.62
CA ILE A 313 6.50 12.13 -21.57
C ILE A 313 7.19 11.64 -22.84
N LEU A 314 6.95 10.39 -23.24
CA LEU A 314 7.61 9.78 -24.39
C LEU A 314 7.23 10.44 -25.72
N SER A 315 5.98 10.93 -25.86
CA SER A 315 5.51 11.60 -27.09
C SER A 315 6.29 12.87 -27.44
N LYS A 316 6.98 13.46 -26.45
CA LYS A 316 7.78 14.67 -26.60
C LYS A 316 9.29 14.39 -26.64
N LEU A 317 9.70 13.13 -26.49
CA LEU A 317 11.09 12.74 -26.55
C LEU A 317 11.51 12.60 -28.03
N PRO A 318 12.60 13.25 -28.48
CA PRO A 318 13.00 13.16 -29.88
C PRO A 318 13.30 11.71 -30.33
N PRO A 319 13.08 11.37 -31.61
CA PRO A 319 13.41 10.05 -32.14
C PRO A 319 14.88 9.67 -31.90
N GLY A 320 15.13 8.41 -31.55
CA GLY A 320 16.48 7.90 -31.25
C GLY A 320 17.03 8.26 -29.86
N ARG A 321 16.22 8.90 -29.00
CA ARG A 321 16.59 9.20 -27.61
C ARG A 321 16.06 8.19 -26.58
N LEU A 322 15.13 7.32 -26.98
CA LEU A 322 14.66 6.19 -26.17
C LEU A 322 15.36 4.90 -26.63
N HIS A 323 15.99 4.21 -25.69
CA HIS A 323 16.62 2.91 -25.90
C HIS A 323 16.00 1.90 -24.93
N THR A 324 15.47 0.80 -25.47
CA THR A 324 14.77 -0.26 -24.70
C THR A 324 15.36 -1.64 -25.01
N GLY A 325 15.05 -2.63 -24.19
CA GLY A 325 15.53 -3.99 -24.37
C GLY A 325 17.06 -4.06 -24.41
N GLN A 326 17.62 -4.79 -25.37
CA GLN A 326 19.08 -4.94 -25.48
C GLN A 326 19.82 -3.61 -25.69
N SER A 327 19.22 -2.65 -26.39
CA SER A 327 19.81 -1.31 -26.63
C SER A 327 19.74 -0.39 -25.42
N GLY A 328 18.83 -0.65 -24.48
CA GLY A 328 18.69 0.13 -23.24
C GLY A 328 19.30 -0.54 -22.01
N ALA A 329 19.60 -1.84 -22.07
CA ALA A 329 20.20 -2.60 -20.98
C ALA A 329 21.70 -2.29 -20.85
N VAL A 330 22.06 -1.41 -19.92
CA VAL A 330 23.47 -1.08 -19.62
C VAL A 330 24.15 -2.26 -18.91
N GLN A 331 25.29 -2.72 -19.43
CA GLN A 331 26.00 -3.89 -18.91
C GLN A 331 26.68 -3.58 -17.56
N PRO A 332 26.64 -4.52 -16.58
CA PRO A 332 27.43 -4.42 -15.36
C PRO A 332 28.94 -4.28 -15.64
N GLY A 333 29.62 -3.44 -14.86
CA GLY A 333 31.06 -3.18 -14.98
C GLY A 333 31.49 -2.48 -16.27
N SER A 334 30.54 -2.04 -17.10
CA SER A 334 30.86 -1.41 -18.39
C SER A 334 31.15 0.08 -18.27
N ALA A 335 30.73 0.74 -17.18
CA ALA A 335 30.93 2.16 -17.02
C ALA A 335 32.43 2.47 -16.85
N LYS A 336 32.92 3.47 -17.59
CA LYS A 336 34.31 3.92 -17.54
C LYS A 336 34.37 5.44 -17.49
N LYS A 337 35.31 5.94 -16.69
CA LYS A 337 35.68 7.36 -16.65
C LYS A 337 36.50 7.67 -17.90
N PHE A 338 36.02 8.58 -18.74
CA PHE A 338 36.79 9.10 -19.87
C PHE A 338 37.31 10.50 -19.52
N MET A 339 38.63 10.62 -19.43
CA MET A 339 39.32 11.87 -19.09
C MET A 339 40.08 12.35 -20.32
N ASP A 340 39.61 13.42 -20.94
CA ASP A 340 40.32 14.11 -22.01
C ASP A 340 40.48 15.59 -21.63
N GLY A 341 41.70 15.99 -21.27
CA GLY A 341 42.00 17.34 -20.76
C GLY A 341 41.14 17.72 -19.55
N ASN A 342 40.29 18.75 -19.72
CA ASN A 342 39.40 19.28 -18.67
C ASN A 342 37.99 18.66 -18.68
N THR A 343 37.66 17.84 -19.68
CA THR A 343 36.34 17.21 -19.83
C THR A 343 36.29 15.89 -19.09
N ARG A 344 35.29 15.76 -18.20
CA ARG A 344 35.00 14.53 -17.44
C ARG A 344 33.73 13.91 -18.00
N GLU A 345 33.91 12.91 -18.83
CA GLU A 345 32.83 12.18 -19.48
C GLU A 345 32.78 10.74 -18.99
N TRP A 346 31.66 10.09 -19.26
CA TRP A 346 31.45 8.69 -18.95
C TRP A 346 31.10 7.92 -20.21
N THR A 347 31.66 6.72 -20.34
CA THR A 347 31.22 5.74 -21.32
C THR A 347 30.63 4.52 -20.65
N PHE A 348 29.72 3.83 -21.32
CA PHE A 348 29.20 2.52 -20.92
C PHE A 348 28.79 1.72 -22.15
N VAL A 349 28.62 0.41 -21.98
CA VAL A 349 28.24 -0.51 -23.06
C VAL A 349 26.86 -1.10 -22.77
N THR A 350 25.99 -1.13 -23.78
CA THR A 350 24.66 -1.74 -23.72
C THR A 350 24.71 -3.22 -24.11
N ALA A 351 23.66 -3.99 -23.82
CA ALA A 351 23.65 -5.44 -24.00
C ALA A 351 23.80 -5.87 -25.49
N ASP A 352 23.42 -5.00 -26.42
CA ASP A 352 23.67 -5.14 -27.85
C ASP A 352 25.13 -4.84 -28.28
N GLY A 353 26.00 -4.50 -27.34
CA GLY A 353 27.43 -4.23 -27.55
C GLY A 353 27.76 -2.81 -28.01
N GLN A 354 26.78 -1.89 -28.08
CA GLN A 354 27.04 -0.50 -28.45
C GLN A 354 27.68 0.27 -27.29
N GLU A 355 28.72 1.06 -27.59
CA GLU A 355 29.33 1.98 -26.62
C GLU A 355 28.70 3.36 -26.74
N HIS A 356 28.30 3.91 -25.60
CA HIS A 356 27.72 5.25 -25.51
C HIS A 356 28.59 6.16 -24.65
N ARG A 357 28.61 7.46 -24.98
CA ARG A 357 29.44 8.49 -24.34
C ARG A 357 28.61 9.71 -23.95
N PHE A 358 28.74 10.15 -22.69
CA PHE A 358 27.91 11.20 -22.09
C PHE A 358 28.70 12.11 -21.14
N ASP A 359 28.29 13.38 -21.04
CA ASP A 359 28.87 14.36 -20.10
C ASP A 359 28.51 14.05 -18.65
N LYS A 360 27.27 13.58 -18.44
CA LYS A 360 26.66 13.30 -17.13
C LYS A 360 25.77 12.07 -17.24
N ILE A 361 25.69 11.32 -16.15
CA ILE A 361 24.78 10.17 -16.03
C ILE A 361 23.89 10.38 -14.81
N VAL A 362 22.59 10.19 -15.01
CA VAL A 362 21.61 10.02 -13.94
C VAL A 362 21.26 8.55 -13.84
N PHE A 363 21.67 7.91 -12.76
CA PHE A 363 21.23 6.57 -12.40
C PHE A 363 19.86 6.66 -11.74
N ALA A 364 18.83 6.31 -12.51
CA ALA A 364 17.45 6.19 -12.08
C ALA A 364 17.05 4.72 -11.77
N THR A 365 18.05 3.85 -11.58
CA THR A 365 17.95 2.44 -11.23
C THR A 365 17.96 2.20 -9.71
N HIS A 366 17.77 0.94 -9.31
CA HIS A 366 18.09 0.52 -7.94
C HIS A 366 19.58 0.71 -7.65
N ALA A 367 19.92 0.87 -6.36
CA ALA A 367 21.28 1.21 -5.94
C ALA A 367 22.28 0.09 -6.25
N ASP A 368 21.86 -1.16 -6.12
CA ASP A 368 22.64 -2.36 -6.46
C ASP A 368 22.93 -2.46 -7.97
N ILE A 369 21.94 -2.17 -8.82
CA ILE A 369 22.12 -2.10 -10.28
C ILE A 369 23.09 -0.97 -10.64
N SER A 370 22.91 0.21 -10.04
CA SER A 370 23.78 1.37 -10.27
C SER A 370 25.22 1.07 -9.85
N LEU A 371 25.40 0.44 -8.69
CA LEU A 371 26.70 -0.03 -8.21
C LEU A 371 27.28 -1.08 -9.16
N GLY A 372 26.50 -2.07 -9.59
CA GLY A 372 26.94 -3.10 -10.54
C GLY A 372 27.43 -2.52 -11.87
N ILE A 373 26.80 -1.47 -12.38
CA ILE A 373 27.25 -0.75 -13.58
C ILE A 373 28.57 -0.01 -13.33
N LEU A 374 28.69 0.64 -12.17
CA LEU A 374 29.83 1.49 -11.79
C LEU A 374 31.02 0.74 -11.19
N ASP A 375 30.85 -0.53 -10.81
CA ASP A 375 31.75 -1.26 -9.91
C ASP A 375 33.21 -1.20 -10.35
N ALA A 376 33.47 -1.45 -11.63
CA ALA A 376 34.82 -1.43 -12.21
C ALA A 376 35.46 -0.03 -12.29
N ALA A 377 34.67 1.05 -12.19
CA ALA A 377 35.13 2.44 -12.25
C ALA A 377 35.30 3.11 -10.88
N LEU A 378 34.87 2.45 -9.81
CA LEU A 378 34.97 2.94 -8.43
C LEU A 378 36.11 2.24 -7.69
N ASP A 379 37.03 3.02 -7.12
CA ASP A 379 38.11 2.50 -6.29
C ASP A 379 37.54 1.87 -5.00
N GLY A 380 38.29 0.94 -4.39
CA GLY A 380 37.85 0.16 -3.24
C GLY A 380 37.54 0.95 -1.95
N GLY A 381 37.85 2.25 -1.91
CA GLY A 381 37.56 3.15 -0.79
C GLY A 381 36.64 4.32 -1.14
N GLU A 382 36.00 4.32 -2.31
CA GLU A 382 35.11 5.40 -2.73
C GLU A 382 33.87 5.49 -1.82
N PRO A 383 33.58 6.65 -1.19
CA PRO A 383 32.40 6.83 -0.33
C PRO A 383 31.09 6.47 -1.03
N LEU A 384 31.04 6.65 -2.35
CA LEU A 384 29.89 6.29 -3.18
C LEU A 384 29.61 4.79 -3.20
N ARG A 385 30.66 3.95 -3.28
CA ARG A 385 30.53 2.50 -3.20
C ARG A 385 29.91 2.11 -1.86
N THR A 386 30.53 2.58 -0.77
CA THR A 386 30.06 2.30 0.58
C THR A 386 28.61 2.71 0.77
N ALA A 387 28.19 3.85 0.21
CA ALA A 387 26.81 4.32 0.31
C ALA A 387 25.81 3.44 -0.45
N LEU A 388 26.11 3.10 -1.71
CA LEU A 388 25.19 2.29 -2.54
C LEU A 388 25.01 0.86 -2.03
N GLU A 389 26.04 0.27 -1.41
CA GLU A 389 26.01 -1.10 -0.88
C GLU A 389 24.97 -1.32 0.24
N GLN A 390 24.54 -0.25 0.91
CA GLN A 390 23.67 -0.30 2.10
C GLN A 390 22.19 -0.46 1.75
N PHE A 391 21.84 -0.28 0.49
CA PHE A 391 20.47 -0.40 0.01
C PHE A 391 20.24 -1.82 -0.49
N LYS A 392 19.26 -2.50 0.10
CA LYS A 392 18.86 -3.86 -0.27
C LYS A 392 17.43 -3.85 -0.80
N PHE A 393 17.11 -4.83 -1.64
CA PHE A 393 15.81 -4.95 -2.27
C PHE A 393 15.25 -6.37 -2.09
N SER A 394 13.93 -6.48 -1.96
CA SER A 394 13.20 -7.75 -1.84
C SER A 394 12.31 -7.98 -3.07
N LYS A 395 12.37 -9.18 -3.63
CA LYS A 395 11.50 -9.58 -4.75
C LYS A 395 10.11 -9.96 -4.24
N ASN A 396 9.10 -9.46 -4.93
CA ASN A 396 7.69 -9.67 -4.65
C ASN A 396 6.95 -10.04 -5.93
N LYS A 397 6.10 -11.06 -5.86
CA LYS A 397 5.28 -11.52 -7.00
C LYS A 397 3.93 -10.83 -6.97
N THR A 398 3.46 -10.35 -8.12
CA THR A 398 2.09 -9.85 -8.29
C THR A 398 1.36 -10.68 -9.33
N VAL A 399 0.07 -10.90 -9.09
CA VAL A 399 -0.81 -11.69 -9.95
C VAL A 399 -2.08 -10.90 -10.19
N LEU A 400 -2.36 -10.56 -11.44
CA LEU A 400 -3.63 -10.00 -11.89
C LEU A 400 -4.59 -11.16 -12.22
N HIS A 401 -5.75 -11.21 -11.57
CA HIS A 401 -6.72 -12.30 -11.69
C HIS A 401 -8.16 -11.88 -11.38
N SER A 402 -9.07 -12.84 -11.54
CA SER A 402 -10.51 -12.73 -11.18
C SER A 402 -10.95 -13.64 -10.03
N ASP A 403 -10.00 -14.32 -9.38
CA ASP A 403 -10.27 -15.25 -8.27
C ASP A 403 -10.66 -14.56 -6.95
N GLU A 404 -11.95 -14.51 -6.65
CA GLU A 404 -12.49 -13.93 -5.42
C GLU A 404 -12.14 -14.70 -4.14
N ARG A 405 -11.59 -15.93 -4.22
CA ARG A 405 -11.21 -16.70 -3.03
C ARG A 405 -10.16 -15.96 -2.19
N LEU A 406 -9.39 -15.06 -2.81
CA LEU A 406 -8.38 -14.21 -2.17
C LEU A 406 -8.93 -12.88 -1.61
N MET A 407 -10.25 -12.74 -1.53
CA MET A 407 -10.91 -11.64 -0.83
C MET A 407 -11.41 -12.10 0.56
N PRO A 408 -11.73 -11.17 1.48
CA PRO A 408 -12.38 -11.53 2.74
C PRO A 408 -13.67 -12.32 2.50
N VAL A 409 -13.95 -13.28 3.39
CA VAL A 409 -15.14 -14.14 3.29
C VAL A 409 -16.40 -13.29 3.42
N ARG A 410 -16.40 -12.32 4.35
CA ARG A 410 -17.51 -11.39 4.52
C ARG A 410 -17.37 -10.22 3.55
N ARG A 411 -18.38 -10.05 2.69
CA ARG A 411 -18.46 -8.89 1.79
C ARG A 411 -18.41 -7.54 2.51
N ALA A 412 -18.88 -7.46 3.75
CA ALA A 412 -18.79 -6.25 4.57
C ALA A 412 -17.34 -5.85 4.93
N ALA A 413 -16.39 -6.77 4.84
CA ALA A 413 -14.96 -6.51 5.05
C ALA A 413 -14.20 -6.21 3.75
N TRP A 414 -14.85 -6.29 2.58
CA TRP A 414 -14.19 -5.96 1.31
C TRP A 414 -13.75 -4.51 1.32
N SER A 415 -12.46 -4.31 1.04
CA SER A 415 -11.80 -3.02 1.04
C SER A 415 -10.95 -2.88 -0.19
N ALA A 416 -10.41 -1.68 -0.43
CA ALA A 416 -9.46 -1.46 -1.51
C ALA A 416 -8.21 -2.36 -1.35
N TRP A 417 -7.75 -2.53 -0.11
CA TRP A 417 -6.59 -3.34 0.28
C TRP A 417 -7.05 -4.42 1.27
N ASN A 418 -6.82 -5.69 0.95
CA ASN A 418 -7.28 -6.82 1.77
C ASN A 418 -6.11 -7.70 2.15
N PHE A 419 -5.65 -7.57 3.40
CA PHE A 419 -4.55 -8.37 3.92
C PHE A 419 -5.06 -9.75 4.33
N LEU A 420 -4.36 -10.79 3.87
CA LEU A 420 -4.63 -12.18 4.21
C LEU A 420 -3.47 -12.74 5.04
N ALA A 421 -3.79 -13.24 6.24
CA ALA A 421 -2.86 -14.02 7.04
C ALA A 421 -3.32 -15.48 7.14
N GLU A 422 -2.46 -16.38 6.67
CA GLU A 422 -2.63 -17.83 6.81
C GLU A 422 -1.68 -18.38 7.89
N GLU A 423 -2.22 -19.25 8.75
CA GLU A 423 -1.41 -20.11 9.63
C GLU A 423 -1.00 -21.38 8.89
N GLN A 424 0.29 -21.71 8.90
CA GLN A 424 0.79 -23.03 8.45
C GLN A 424 1.12 -23.90 9.68
N ASP A 425 1.12 -25.23 9.50
CA ASP A 425 1.43 -26.17 10.60
C ASP A 425 2.80 -25.85 11.22
N GLY A 426 2.78 -25.36 12.47
CA GLY A 426 3.96 -24.90 13.21
C GLY A 426 3.95 -23.40 13.59
N GLY A 427 3.05 -22.59 13.03
CA GLY A 427 2.90 -21.17 13.36
C GLY A 427 2.29 -20.34 12.21
N VAL A 428 1.98 -19.07 12.48
CA VAL A 428 1.69 -18.13 11.38
C VAL A 428 2.92 -18.08 10.46
N ASP A 429 2.75 -18.23 9.14
CA ASP A 429 3.80 -17.89 8.17
C ASP A 429 3.99 -16.36 8.22
N LEU A 430 4.70 -15.91 9.25
CA LEU A 430 4.99 -14.51 9.55
C LEU A 430 5.94 -13.91 8.51
N ASP A 431 6.37 -14.67 7.51
CA ASP A 431 7.35 -14.25 6.53
C ASP A 431 6.75 -13.89 5.16
N ARG A 432 5.43 -14.11 4.92
CA ARG A 432 4.80 -13.68 3.65
C ARG A 432 3.62 -12.73 3.83
N VAL A 433 3.72 -11.57 3.18
CA VAL A 433 2.62 -10.60 3.04
C VAL A 433 1.74 -10.99 1.87
N THR A 434 0.56 -11.55 2.12
CA THR A 434 -0.45 -11.72 1.08
C THR A 434 -1.42 -10.55 1.11
N LEU A 435 -1.51 -9.78 0.02
CA LEU A 435 -2.37 -8.61 -0.09
C LEU A 435 -3.12 -8.63 -1.41
N THR A 436 -4.45 -8.56 -1.36
CA THR A 436 -5.30 -8.45 -2.55
C THR A 436 -5.84 -7.04 -2.70
N TYR A 437 -5.51 -6.40 -3.82
CA TYR A 437 -6.05 -5.11 -4.25
C TYR A 437 -7.34 -5.31 -5.03
N TRP A 438 -8.39 -4.61 -4.61
CA TRP A 438 -9.67 -4.59 -5.33
C TRP A 438 -9.68 -3.46 -6.35
N MET A 439 -9.28 -3.77 -7.59
CA MET A 439 -9.04 -2.77 -8.64
C MET A 439 -10.32 -2.12 -9.13
N ASN A 440 -11.47 -2.80 -9.01
CA ASN A 440 -12.77 -2.18 -9.28
C ASN A 440 -12.99 -0.92 -8.44
N LEU A 441 -12.58 -0.95 -7.17
CA LEU A 441 -12.69 0.19 -6.28
C LEU A 441 -11.53 1.19 -6.49
N LEU A 442 -10.29 0.70 -6.57
CA LEU A 442 -9.09 1.54 -6.69
C LEU A 442 -8.98 2.32 -8.00
N GLN A 443 -9.44 1.74 -9.12
CA GLN A 443 -9.39 2.37 -10.44
C GLN A 443 -10.77 2.80 -10.95
N SER A 444 -11.81 2.79 -10.09
CA SER A 444 -13.18 3.10 -10.48
C SER A 444 -13.66 2.26 -11.69
N LEU A 445 -13.35 0.97 -11.72
CA LEU A 445 -13.74 0.03 -12.77
C LEU A 445 -15.04 -0.68 -12.39
N PRO A 446 -16.19 -0.38 -13.03
CA PRO A 446 -17.48 -0.98 -12.65
C PRO A 446 -17.47 -2.50 -12.80
N SER A 447 -17.79 -3.22 -11.71
CA SER A 447 -17.76 -4.68 -11.68
C SER A 447 -18.78 -5.31 -12.64
N GLU A 448 -19.88 -4.62 -12.95
CA GLU A 448 -20.88 -5.08 -13.91
C GLU A 448 -20.32 -5.14 -15.33
N LYS A 449 -19.33 -4.27 -15.62
CA LYS A 449 -18.71 -4.12 -16.93
C LYS A 449 -17.48 -5.01 -17.09
N HIS A 450 -16.71 -5.20 -16.02
CA HIS A 450 -15.40 -5.84 -16.07
C HIS A 450 -15.30 -7.15 -15.30
N GLY A 451 -16.29 -7.48 -14.45
CA GLY A 451 -16.17 -8.56 -13.48
C GLY A 451 -15.23 -8.20 -12.33
N PRO A 452 -14.83 -9.17 -11.49
CA PRO A 452 -13.84 -8.96 -10.44
C PRO A 452 -12.46 -8.77 -11.04
N VAL A 453 -11.89 -7.58 -10.81
CA VAL A 453 -10.53 -7.22 -11.21
C VAL A 453 -9.68 -7.12 -9.95
N LEU A 454 -8.81 -8.10 -9.75
CA LEU A 454 -8.03 -8.27 -8.52
C LEU A 454 -6.54 -8.35 -8.84
N VAL A 455 -5.72 -7.70 -8.02
CA VAL A 455 -4.27 -7.89 -8.05
C VAL A 455 -3.84 -8.41 -6.69
N THR A 456 -3.28 -9.62 -6.63
CA THR A 456 -2.72 -10.16 -5.39
C THR A 456 -1.21 -10.11 -5.41
N LEU A 457 -0.65 -9.50 -4.37
CA LEU A 457 0.76 -9.51 -4.02
C LEU A 457 1.08 -10.74 -3.17
N ASN A 458 2.16 -11.43 -3.54
CA ASN A 458 2.70 -12.66 -2.95
C ASN A 458 1.62 -13.68 -2.56
N PRO A 459 0.79 -14.13 -3.52
CA PRO A 459 -0.27 -15.09 -3.24
C PRO A 459 0.28 -16.36 -2.59
N PRO A 460 -0.51 -17.01 -1.72
CA PRO A 460 -0.12 -18.25 -1.07
C PRO A 460 0.12 -19.39 -2.04
N PRO A 461 1.10 -20.27 -1.76
CA PRO A 461 1.41 -21.39 -2.62
C PRO A 461 0.34 -22.47 -2.46
N GLY A 462 0.35 -23.44 -3.37
CA GLY A 462 -0.55 -24.60 -3.29
C GLY A 462 -2.02 -24.24 -3.58
N PRO A 463 -2.99 -24.87 -2.90
CA PRO A 463 -4.42 -24.79 -3.24
C PRO A 463 -5.02 -23.37 -3.16
N SER A 464 -4.42 -22.53 -2.32
CA SER A 464 -4.80 -21.13 -2.11
C SER A 464 -4.28 -20.18 -3.20
N TYR A 465 -3.42 -20.66 -4.11
CA TYR A 465 -2.93 -19.88 -5.25
C TYR A 465 -4.11 -19.55 -6.20
N PRO A 466 -4.12 -18.36 -6.85
CA PRO A 466 -5.16 -18.03 -7.82
C PRO A 466 -5.34 -19.14 -8.87
N ALA A 467 -6.59 -19.49 -9.18
CA ALA A 467 -6.87 -20.56 -10.13
C ALA A 467 -6.28 -20.21 -11.51
N LYS A 468 -5.55 -21.14 -12.14
CA LYS A 468 -4.82 -20.90 -13.40
C LYS A 468 -5.68 -20.28 -14.50
N HIS A 469 -6.94 -20.70 -14.61
CA HIS A 469 -7.88 -20.19 -15.62
C HIS A 469 -8.47 -18.80 -15.32
N LEU A 470 -8.22 -18.26 -14.12
CA LEU A 470 -8.61 -16.92 -13.69
C LEU A 470 -7.42 -15.94 -13.65
N ILE A 471 -6.20 -16.41 -13.88
CA ILE A 471 -4.99 -15.58 -13.93
C ILE A 471 -4.90 -14.94 -15.32
N VAL A 472 -4.72 -13.63 -15.34
CA VAL A 472 -4.47 -12.84 -16.55
C VAL A 472 -2.98 -12.57 -16.73
N ARG A 473 -2.28 -12.19 -15.65
CA ARG A 473 -0.86 -11.85 -15.72
C ARG A 473 -0.15 -12.11 -14.40
N GLU A 474 1.06 -12.65 -14.47
CA GLU A 474 2.00 -12.73 -13.36
C GLU A 474 3.24 -11.88 -13.64
N GLN A 475 3.80 -11.27 -12.60
CA GLN A 475 4.95 -10.38 -12.71
C GLN A 475 5.70 -10.30 -11.38
N ALA A 476 6.94 -9.84 -11.43
CA ALA A 476 7.78 -9.62 -10.27
C ALA A 476 8.14 -8.14 -10.16
N TYR A 477 8.15 -7.65 -8.92
CA TYR A 477 8.63 -6.32 -8.56
C TYR A 477 9.64 -6.44 -7.43
N GLU A 478 10.46 -5.42 -7.27
CA GLU A 478 11.44 -5.33 -6.20
C GLU A 478 11.16 -4.13 -5.31
N HIS A 479 11.13 -4.31 -3.99
CA HIS A 479 10.89 -3.21 -3.04
C HIS A 479 12.12 -2.98 -2.16
N PRO A 480 12.45 -1.72 -1.82
CA PRO A 480 13.56 -1.42 -0.93
C PRO A 480 13.29 -1.96 0.49
N ILE A 481 14.32 -2.54 1.09
CA ILE A 481 14.35 -2.98 2.48
C ILE A 481 14.92 -1.83 3.32
N TYR A 482 14.13 -1.36 4.28
CA TYR A 482 14.51 -0.27 5.16
C TYR A 482 15.09 -0.78 6.47
N THR A 483 16.32 -0.32 6.73
CA THR A 483 17.08 -0.51 7.96
C THR A 483 17.57 0.84 8.47
N SER A 484 18.00 0.90 9.74
CA SER A 484 18.66 2.10 10.28
C SER A 484 19.82 2.58 9.41
N ASP A 485 20.61 1.65 8.86
CA ASP A 485 21.73 1.97 7.98
C ASP A 485 21.24 2.56 6.66
N SER A 486 20.27 1.92 5.98
CA SER A 486 19.73 2.46 4.72
C SER A 486 19.21 3.89 4.87
N VAL A 487 18.53 4.21 5.99
CA VAL A 487 18.01 5.56 6.28
C VAL A 487 19.14 6.55 6.52
N HIS A 488 20.19 6.15 7.23
CA HIS A 488 21.38 6.99 7.40
C HIS A 488 22.04 7.30 6.05
N PHE A 489 22.22 6.29 5.20
CA PHE A 489 22.90 6.44 3.92
C PHE A 489 22.09 7.16 2.84
N GLN A 490 20.77 7.35 3.02
CA GLN A 490 20.00 8.28 2.18
C GLN A 490 20.57 9.70 2.23
N ALA A 491 20.94 10.17 3.43
CA ALA A 491 21.53 11.49 3.62
C ALA A 491 22.96 11.57 3.07
N GLU A 492 23.71 10.47 3.08
CA GLU A 492 25.06 10.42 2.49
C GLU A 492 25.01 10.47 0.96
N VAL A 493 24.10 9.73 0.32
CA VAL A 493 23.93 9.80 -1.15
C VAL A 493 23.55 11.21 -1.61
N GLU A 494 22.75 11.94 -0.83
CA GLU A 494 22.40 13.35 -1.14
C GLU A 494 23.64 14.25 -1.21
N LYS A 495 24.64 14.05 -0.35
CA LYS A 495 25.91 14.81 -0.38
C LYS A 495 26.79 14.44 -1.57
N LEU A 496 26.61 13.25 -2.13
CA LEU A 496 27.39 12.73 -3.26
C LEU A 496 26.79 13.08 -4.63
N GLN A 497 25.63 13.73 -4.69
CA GLN A 497 25.01 14.16 -5.94
C GLN A 497 25.93 15.08 -6.75
N GLY A 498 26.15 14.76 -8.03
CA GLY A 498 27.04 15.49 -8.93
C GLY A 498 28.52 15.18 -8.74
N SER A 499 28.90 14.38 -7.73
CA SER A 499 30.28 13.90 -7.59
C SER A 499 30.65 13.09 -8.84
N MET A 500 31.83 13.40 -9.42
CA MET A 500 32.29 12.82 -10.68
C MET A 500 31.34 12.99 -11.89
N GLY A 501 30.34 13.88 -11.81
CA GLY A 501 29.31 14.01 -12.85
C GLY A 501 28.23 12.93 -12.82
N LEU A 502 28.10 12.20 -11.71
CA LEU A 502 27.08 11.18 -11.48
C LEU A 502 25.96 11.71 -10.59
N TYR A 503 24.73 11.35 -10.91
CA TYR A 503 23.53 11.69 -10.14
C TYR A 503 22.71 10.44 -9.89
N PHE A 504 21.99 10.40 -8.78
CA PHE A 504 21.20 9.24 -8.38
C PHE A 504 19.76 9.68 -8.10
N ALA A 505 18.80 8.96 -8.67
CA ALA A 505 17.38 9.20 -8.49
C ALA A 505 16.64 7.88 -8.29
N GLY A 506 15.72 7.83 -7.34
CA GLY A 506 14.99 6.61 -7.03
C GLY A 506 14.14 6.76 -5.79
N ALA A 507 13.07 5.98 -5.73
CA ALA A 507 12.17 5.98 -4.57
C ALA A 507 12.88 5.51 -3.28
N TRP A 508 13.94 4.69 -3.44
CA TRP A 508 14.80 4.19 -2.36
C TRP A 508 15.58 5.29 -1.61
N LEU A 509 15.66 6.51 -2.17
CA LEU A 509 16.27 7.67 -1.51
C LEU A 509 15.38 8.29 -0.41
N LYS A 510 14.13 7.81 -0.25
CA LYS A 510 13.21 8.18 0.84
C LYS A 510 12.36 6.97 1.25
N TYR A 511 11.02 7.03 1.24
CA TYR A 511 10.16 5.98 1.79
C TYR A 511 9.72 4.91 0.79
N GLY A 512 10.15 5.01 -0.48
CA GLY A 512 9.87 3.98 -1.49
C GLY A 512 8.61 4.28 -2.30
N PHE A 513 8.05 5.49 -2.17
CA PHE A 513 6.81 5.87 -2.83
C PHE A 513 7.03 6.51 -4.20
N HIS A 514 5.97 6.55 -5.00
CA HIS A 514 6.01 7.14 -6.34
C HIS A 514 6.37 8.64 -6.30
N GLU A 515 5.87 9.40 -5.30
CA GLU A 515 6.28 10.81 -5.09
C GLU A 515 7.77 10.94 -4.77
N ASP A 516 8.33 10.00 -3.99
CA ASP A 516 9.75 10.00 -3.65
C ASP A 516 10.60 9.81 -4.89
N GLY A 517 10.24 8.83 -5.72
CA GLY A 517 10.87 8.59 -7.01
C GLY A 517 10.73 9.80 -7.94
N PHE A 518 9.51 10.31 -8.12
CA PHE A 518 9.23 11.47 -8.97
C PHE A 518 10.04 12.70 -8.55
N SER A 519 10.00 13.04 -7.26
CA SER A 519 10.71 14.19 -6.69
C SER A 519 12.22 14.02 -6.74
N SER A 520 12.74 12.80 -6.55
CA SER A 520 14.18 12.54 -6.66
C SER A 520 14.70 12.79 -8.08
N GLY A 521 13.94 12.39 -9.12
CA GLY A 521 14.31 12.67 -10.50
C GLY A 521 14.23 14.15 -10.86
N MET A 522 13.20 14.85 -10.38
CA MET A 522 13.14 16.32 -10.50
C MET A 522 14.36 17.00 -9.88
N ARG A 523 14.79 16.57 -8.68
CA ARG A 523 15.98 17.13 -8.02
C ARG A 523 17.25 16.89 -8.84
N ALA A 524 17.43 15.70 -9.40
CA ALA A 524 18.57 15.40 -10.27
C ALA A 524 18.58 16.30 -11.52
N ALA A 525 17.44 16.45 -12.18
CA ALA A 525 17.30 17.32 -13.35
C ALA A 525 17.55 18.80 -13.03
N ILE A 526 17.06 19.31 -11.89
CA ILE A 526 17.32 20.68 -11.43
C ILE A 526 18.81 20.89 -11.13
N ALA A 527 19.47 19.92 -10.50
CA ALA A 527 20.91 19.98 -10.22
C ALA A 527 21.76 19.97 -11.51
N LEU A 528 21.19 19.49 -12.61
CA LEU A 528 21.77 19.54 -13.96
C LEU A 528 21.37 20.81 -14.75
N GLY A 529 20.63 21.74 -14.14
CA GLY A 529 20.30 23.05 -14.72
C GLY A 529 18.93 23.14 -15.39
N ALA A 530 18.07 22.13 -15.28
CA ALA A 530 16.70 22.24 -15.78
C ALA A 530 15.87 23.22 -14.94
N LYS A 531 15.02 24.01 -15.61
CA LYS A 531 14.15 24.99 -14.95
C LYS A 531 12.80 24.37 -14.62
N ALA A 532 12.59 24.01 -13.35
CA ALA A 532 11.32 23.45 -12.92
C ALA A 532 10.14 24.39 -13.27
N PRO A 533 9.08 23.90 -13.96
CA PRO A 533 7.91 24.72 -14.31
C PRO A 533 7.09 25.13 -13.08
N PHE A 534 7.39 24.52 -11.93
CA PHE A 534 6.74 24.77 -10.67
C PHE A 534 7.74 24.46 -9.53
N GLU A 535 7.69 25.21 -8.43
CA GLU A 535 8.62 25.04 -7.31
C GLU A 535 8.39 23.69 -6.60
N PRO A 536 9.39 22.79 -6.47
CA PRO A 536 9.20 21.51 -5.79
C PRO A 536 8.84 21.66 -4.31
N ILE A 537 7.84 20.90 -3.85
CA ILE A 537 7.34 20.96 -2.47
C ILE A 537 7.70 19.66 -1.75
N PRO A 538 8.26 19.70 -0.53
CA PRO A 538 8.45 18.50 0.28
C PRO A 538 7.11 17.84 0.64
N ALA A 539 7.03 16.51 0.54
CA ALA A 539 5.86 15.74 0.99
C ALA A 539 5.79 15.56 2.53
N GLU A 540 6.72 16.14 3.28
CA GLU A 540 6.73 16.06 4.75
C GLU A 540 5.75 17.08 5.35
N ARG A 541 5.00 16.66 6.37
CA ARG A 541 3.99 17.48 7.02
C ARG A 541 4.43 17.98 8.39
N PRO A 542 4.03 19.20 8.78
CA PRO A 542 4.22 19.65 10.14
C PRO A 542 3.43 18.77 11.12
N VAL A 543 3.98 18.58 12.32
CA VAL A 543 3.31 17.82 13.38
C VAL A 543 2.40 18.79 14.16
N PRO A 544 1.08 18.57 14.20
CA PRO A 544 0.14 19.51 14.84
C PRO A 544 0.31 19.54 16.35
N HIS A 545 -0.06 20.65 17.02
CA HIS A 545 -0.13 20.76 18.49
C HIS A 545 -1.52 20.35 19.00
N LEU A 546 -1.71 19.10 19.44
CA LEU A 546 -2.96 18.64 20.06
C LEU A 546 -2.84 18.58 21.58
N LEU A 547 -3.02 19.72 22.27
CA LEU A 547 -2.95 19.77 23.74
C LEU A 547 -4.12 19.01 24.40
N LEU A 548 -5.34 19.17 23.89
CA LEU A 548 -6.56 18.57 24.46
C LEU A 548 -6.61 17.03 24.32
N ALA A 549 -6.34 16.50 23.11
CA ALA A 549 -6.27 15.04 22.92
C ALA A 549 -5.18 14.38 23.78
N THR A 550 -4.07 15.10 24.00
CA THR A 550 -2.99 14.62 24.88
C THR A 550 -3.40 14.53 26.35
N ALA A 551 -4.20 15.48 26.83
CA ALA A 551 -4.73 15.42 28.19
C ALA A 551 -5.72 14.26 28.38
N LEU A 552 -6.59 14.02 27.39
CA LEU A 552 -7.61 12.95 27.43
C LEU A 552 -6.98 11.54 27.40
N VAL A 553 -6.05 11.29 26.48
CA VAL A 553 -5.36 9.98 26.41
C VAL A 553 -4.53 9.72 27.68
N ALA A 554 -3.86 10.74 28.21
CA ALA A 554 -3.12 10.61 29.46
C ALA A 554 -4.03 10.32 30.67
N LEU A 555 -5.23 10.92 30.71
CA LEU A 555 -6.24 10.64 31.74
C LEU A 555 -6.75 9.20 31.62
N ALA A 556 -7.06 8.74 30.41
CA ALA A 556 -7.52 7.38 30.15
C ALA A 556 -6.46 6.32 30.54
N GLU A 557 -5.18 6.56 30.22
CA GLU A 557 -4.09 5.67 30.63
C GLU A 557 -3.89 5.63 32.15
N ARG A 558 -4.04 6.77 32.85
CA ARG A 558 -4.04 6.79 34.32
C ARG A 558 -5.20 5.98 34.87
N ALA A 559 -6.41 6.17 34.34
CA ALA A 559 -7.59 5.40 34.75
C ALA A 559 -7.40 3.90 34.49
N ARG A 560 -6.84 3.52 33.35
CA ARG A 560 -6.50 2.12 33.01
C ARG A 560 -5.46 1.54 33.96
N SER A 561 -4.38 2.26 34.24
CA SER A 561 -3.33 1.82 35.16
C SER A 561 -3.89 1.56 36.56
N ILE A 562 -4.72 2.49 37.06
CA ILE A 562 -5.45 2.33 38.33
C ILE A 562 -6.40 1.12 38.28
N ALA A 563 -7.18 0.98 37.20
CA ALA A 563 -8.10 -0.14 37.01
C ALA A 563 -7.41 -1.51 36.93
N THR A 564 -6.24 -1.57 36.30
CA THR A 564 -5.42 -2.79 36.18
C THR A 564 -4.81 -3.15 37.53
N ALA A 565 -4.44 -2.16 38.34
CA ALA A 565 -3.98 -2.35 39.71
C ALA A 565 -5.10 -2.79 40.68
N LEU A 566 -6.37 -2.57 40.34
CA LEU A 566 -7.54 -2.85 41.19
C LEU A 566 -8.33 -4.13 40.82
N PHE A 567 -7.85 -4.97 39.89
CA PHE A 567 -8.42 -6.28 39.53
C PHE A 567 -9.97 -6.36 39.39
N ALA A 568 -10.60 -5.48 38.58
CA ALA A 568 -12.07 -5.50 38.39
C ALA A 568 -12.53 -5.77 36.93
N SER A 569 -12.50 -7.02 36.50
CA SER A 569 -13.33 -7.55 35.39
C SER A 569 -14.76 -7.64 35.92
N PRO A 570 -15.82 -6.89 35.51
CA PRO A 570 -16.20 -6.32 34.21
C PRO A 570 -16.54 -4.80 34.23
N VAL A 571 -16.43 -4.14 35.40
CA VAL A 571 -16.65 -2.70 35.55
C VAL A 571 -15.64 -1.92 34.71
N VAL A 572 -14.40 -2.42 34.64
CA VAL A 572 -13.34 -1.85 33.80
C VAL A 572 -13.65 -1.98 32.31
N PHE A 573 -14.30 -3.07 31.88
CA PHE A 573 -14.75 -3.22 30.50
C PHE A 573 -15.86 -2.21 30.17
N GLY A 574 -16.84 -2.05 31.07
CA GLY A 574 -17.89 -1.03 30.94
C GLY A 574 -17.32 0.39 30.90
N LEU A 575 -16.32 0.70 31.72
CA LEU A 575 -15.63 1.99 31.73
C LEU A 575 -14.77 2.21 30.47
N ILE A 576 -14.09 1.18 29.96
CA ILE A 576 -13.32 1.27 28.70
C ILE A 576 -14.27 1.51 27.53
N VAL A 577 -15.36 0.74 27.42
CA VAL A 577 -16.38 0.94 26.38
C VAL A 577 -17.02 2.33 26.49
N ALA A 578 -17.40 2.75 27.69
CA ALA A 578 -17.94 4.09 27.90
C ALA A 578 -16.93 5.19 27.53
N ASN A 579 -15.65 5.03 27.86
CA ASN A 579 -14.61 6.00 27.55
C ASN A 579 -14.32 6.05 26.03
N VAL A 580 -14.27 4.90 25.35
CA VAL A 580 -14.15 4.84 23.89
C VAL A 580 -15.35 5.50 23.21
N LEU A 581 -16.56 5.28 23.71
CA LEU A 581 -17.77 5.93 23.19
C LEU A 581 -17.77 7.45 23.45
N ILE A 582 -17.30 7.89 24.62
CA ILE A 582 -17.13 9.31 24.94
C ILE A 582 -16.06 9.94 24.04
N GLU A 583 -14.91 9.32 23.85
CA GLU A 583 -13.87 9.83 22.94
C GLU A 583 -14.35 9.86 21.50
N LEU A 584 -15.09 8.84 21.06
CA LEU A 584 -15.71 8.83 19.74
C LEU A 584 -16.69 10.01 19.61
N ALA A 585 -17.54 10.23 20.61
CA ALA A 585 -18.48 11.36 20.64
C ALA A 585 -17.77 12.72 20.67
N VAL A 586 -16.68 12.87 21.44
CA VAL A 586 -15.87 14.09 21.51
C VAL A 586 -15.15 14.35 20.20
N ASN A 587 -14.56 13.33 19.57
CA ASN A 587 -13.92 13.47 18.25
C ASN A 587 -14.93 13.81 17.16
N ILE A 588 -16.12 13.20 17.20
CA ILE A 588 -17.24 13.57 16.33
C ILE A 588 -17.63 15.05 16.56
N ALA A 589 -17.83 15.46 17.81
CA ALA A 589 -18.19 16.85 18.16
C ALA A 589 -17.10 17.86 17.77
N PHE A 590 -15.81 17.51 17.94
CA PHE A 590 -14.67 18.34 17.57
C PHE A 590 -14.52 18.49 16.04
N ALA A 591 -14.81 17.42 15.29
CA ALA A 591 -14.89 17.48 13.83
C ALA A 591 -16.04 18.37 13.33
N PHE A 592 -17.10 18.55 14.13
CA PHE A 592 -18.19 19.49 13.83
C PHE A 592 -17.84 20.94 14.15
N THR A 593 -16.92 21.22 15.08
CA THR A 593 -16.60 22.57 15.56
C THR A 593 -15.35 23.21 14.93
N THR A 594 -14.48 22.44 14.26
CA THR A 594 -13.24 22.95 13.65
C THR A 594 -13.36 23.22 12.13
N SER A 595 -13.42 24.52 11.80
CA SER A 595 -13.06 25.29 10.58
C SER A 595 -13.47 24.83 9.15
N ALA A 596 -13.47 25.81 8.25
CA ALA A 596 -14.08 25.83 6.91
C ALA A 596 -13.54 24.82 5.87
N ASP A 597 -12.37 24.21 6.10
CA ASP A 597 -11.79 23.16 5.23
C ASP A 597 -12.60 21.85 5.23
N SER A 598 -13.41 21.66 6.28
CA SER A 598 -14.29 20.50 6.42
C SER A 598 -15.41 20.43 5.39
N ARG A 599 -15.67 21.45 4.55
CA ARG A 599 -16.67 21.34 3.47
C ARG A 599 -16.24 20.37 2.36
N GLN A 600 -14.96 20.29 2.03
CA GLN A 600 -14.45 19.38 1.00
C GLN A 600 -14.45 17.92 1.50
N SER A 601 -14.01 17.70 2.75
CA SER A 601 -14.03 16.41 3.46
C SER A 601 -15.45 15.90 3.74
N ARG A 602 -16.38 16.77 4.16
CA ARG A 602 -17.81 16.42 4.34
C ARG A 602 -18.48 16.05 3.01
N LYS A 603 -18.16 16.76 1.92
CA LYS A 603 -18.59 16.37 0.58
C LYS A 603 -18.03 15.00 0.19
N CYS A 604 -16.80 14.67 0.56
CA CYS A 604 -16.16 13.38 0.29
C CYS A 604 -16.87 12.20 0.98
N GLN A 605 -17.07 12.25 2.31
CA GLN A 605 -17.76 11.16 3.03
C GLN A 605 -19.22 11.00 2.59
N ILE A 606 -19.95 12.12 2.41
CA ILE A 606 -21.33 12.08 1.93
C ILE A 606 -21.38 11.58 0.49
N ARG A 607 -20.47 12.01 -0.40
CA ARG A 607 -20.42 11.56 -1.80
C ARG A 607 -20.03 10.09 -1.93
N ASN A 608 -19.10 9.58 -1.14
CA ASN A 608 -18.71 8.16 -1.17
C ASN A 608 -19.85 7.28 -0.62
N THR A 609 -20.48 7.69 0.48
CA THR A 609 -21.67 7.02 1.01
C THR A 609 -22.84 7.07 0.01
N LEU A 610 -23.08 8.22 -0.62
CA LEU A 610 -24.10 8.35 -1.67
C LEU A 610 -23.75 7.59 -2.95
N ARG A 611 -22.47 7.43 -3.28
CA ARG A 611 -21.99 6.62 -4.41
C ARG A 611 -22.17 5.14 -4.12
N GLU A 612 -21.89 4.66 -2.91
CA GLU A 612 -22.19 3.29 -2.49
C GLU A 612 -23.70 3.01 -2.48
N ILE A 613 -24.50 3.95 -1.96
CA ILE A 613 -25.96 3.86 -1.99
C ILE A 613 -26.45 3.86 -3.44
N ARG A 614 -25.89 4.72 -4.31
CA ARG A 614 -26.24 4.80 -5.73
C ARG A 614 -25.85 3.53 -6.48
N ILE A 615 -24.65 2.98 -6.28
CA ILE A 615 -24.21 1.72 -6.90
C ILE A 615 -25.12 0.57 -6.43
N ARG A 616 -25.44 0.50 -5.14
CA ARG A 616 -26.41 -0.48 -4.61
C ARG A 616 -27.83 -0.30 -5.16
N TRP A 617 -28.24 0.95 -5.41
CA TRP A 617 -29.58 1.29 -5.90
C TRP A 617 -29.72 1.14 -7.42
N GLU A 618 -28.70 1.50 -8.19
CA GLU A 618 -28.63 1.25 -9.64
C GLU A 618 -28.51 -0.24 -9.92
N GLY A 619 -27.75 -0.98 -9.10
CA GLY A 619 -27.68 -2.44 -9.13
C GLY A 619 -28.99 -3.14 -8.75
N SER A 620 -29.84 -2.52 -7.94
CA SER A 620 -31.16 -3.07 -7.58
C SER A 620 -32.28 -2.73 -8.57
N LEU A 621 -32.08 -1.74 -9.45
CA LEU A 621 -33.09 -1.27 -10.40
C LEU A 621 -32.88 -1.71 -11.86
N GLY A 622 -31.76 -2.36 -12.19
CA GLY A 622 -31.52 -2.91 -13.53
C GLY A 622 -31.59 -1.86 -14.66
N HIS A 623 -31.41 -0.59 -14.36
CA HIS A 623 -31.54 0.52 -15.32
C HIS A 623 -30.17 1.03 -15.75
N VAL A 624 -29.87 0.88 -17.04
CA VAL A 624 -28.74 1.53 -17.73
C VAL A 624 -29.21 2.92 -18.17
N PRO A 625 -28.63 4.04 -17.67
CA PRO A 625 -28.92 5.34 -18.24
C PRO A 625 -28.11 5.54 -19.53
N ASN A 626 -28.82 5.81 -20.63
CA ASN A 626 -28.22 6.26 -21.89
C ASN A 626 -27.38 7.53 -21.67
N GLY A 627 -26.30 7.62 -22.44
CA GLY A 627 -25.28 8.65 -22.29
C GLY A 627 -25.77 10.06 -22.55
N ASP A 628 -25.76 10.88 -21.51
CA ASP A 628 -25.71 12.34 -21.63
C ASP A 628 -24.37 12.85 -21.07
N LYS A 629 -23.64 13.58 -21.92
CA LYS A 629 -22.35 14.18 -21.61
C LYS A 629 -22.49 15.19 -20.45
N PRO A 630 -21.61 15.17 -19.43
CA PRO A 630 -21.53 16.27 -18.47
C PRO A 630 -20.96 17.53 -19.14
N PRO A 631 -21.30 18.74 -18.66
CA PRO A 631 -20.91 19.98 -19.31
C PRO A 631 -19.40 20.22 -19.21
N LEU A 632 -18.82 20.65 -20.34
CA LEU A 632 -17.44 21.09 -20.47
C LEU A 632 -17.15 22.26 -19.52
N TRP A 633 -16.13 22.11 -18.68
CA TRP A 633 -15.64 23.17 -17.80
C TRP A 633 -14.67 24.05 -18.60
N HIS A 634 -15.07 25.30 -18.89
CA HIS A 634 -14.22 26.31 -19.53
C HIS A 634 -13.41 27.07 -18.47
N PRO A 635 -12.07 27.19 -18.58
CA PRO A 635 -11.22 27.77 -17.56
C PRO A 635 -11.01 29.28 -17.79
N GLU A 636 -12.04 30.12 -17.70
CA GLU A 636 -11.86 31.58 -17.65
C GLU A 636 -12.94 32.24 -16.81
N ARG A 637 -12.68 32.41 -15.50
CA ARG A 637 -13.18 33.51 -14.63
C ARG A 637 -12.79 33.25 -13.17
N ALA A 638 -11.56 33.61 -12.81
CA ALA A 638 -11.19 33.89 -11.42
C ALA A 638 -9.96 34.80 -11.36
N ILE A 639 -9.96 35.90 -12.11
CA ILE A 639 -9.04 37.02 -11.90
C ILE A 639 -9.87 38.30 -12.02
N ASN A 640 -10.28 38.85 -10.88
CA ASN A 640 -10.41 40.28 -10.55
C ASN A 640 -11.50 40.51 -9.49
N GLY A 641 -11.09 41.08 -8.36
CA GLY A 641 -12.00 41.52 -7.31
C GLY A 641 -11.28 41.95 -6.03
N LYS A 642 -10.43 42.98 -6.10
CA LYS A 642 -10.10 43.83 -4.95
C LYS A 642 -11.34 44.69 -4.60
N GLY A 643 -11.61 44.91 -3.32
CA GLY A 643 -12.48 46.02 -2.87
C GLY A 643 -13.05 45.89 -1.46
N SER A 644 -12.42 46.58 -0.50
CA SER A 644 -13.02 47.31 0.64
C SER A 644 -14.23 46.72 1.39
N HIS A 645 -14.02 46.21 2.61
CA HIS A 645 -14.19 46.92 3.89
C HIS A 645 -13.88 46.00 5.07
#